data_AF-A0A2M9BDG8-F1
#
_entry.id   AF-A0A2M9BDG8-F1
#
_cell.length_a   1.000
_cell.length_b   1.000
_cell.length_c   1.000
_cell.angle_alpha   90.00
_cell.angle_beta   90.00
_cell.angle_gamma   90.00
#
_symmetry.space_group_name_H-M   'P 1'
#
loop_
_entity.id
_entity.type
_entity.pdbx_description
1 polymer ?
#
loop_
_entity_poly.entity_id
_entity_poly.type
_entity_poly.pdbx_seq_one_letter_code
_entity_poly.pdbx_strand_id
1 'polypeptide(L)'
;MRTGHKSATLAASAAAAALCVGAFAAPPGVASTSTAAAVDEPDASIVLGETNEPAGLTQVEQGDGQTTPVVIGGQSARRTVGTGAKYLYVDIDDAIAYDSPYVACIRAEYYDEGKDGLSLQYDSQAGAYASAGTVVRADTQEWQTAAFNVVDGRFANRENGGTDFRLAAGSAGVAIHSISLTIIEDDDGVTLPCAAGEAAPSTKWKVLHSENFQAQSRAVDTDSAPWVRYDYDEPFDTIMDDAGDWWKNDYGPTWEDDVLKTFTTYRKEVRFGKDDWLTATLSARDWDGSGAPQNPPRISTTRLPTSEKALRIDSPDSYGGAFVTTSEKLPPEYRLEYHLKTLDFGGQRNGSILYDGKENGYTPEDEQCKTQFPYAEGIGTPGWDNDPTDPDPCSWQSVVDGPFGYNAFHLLGIVDFADPKPANLHFWHYRRKILMDSFAQHPDRIGSGSGGRVCDPSDNSSYAYRDSTYNVIDMWFNGLPNFTPGTGGITGNSQWFSTTCTRGLPVPISPYAAAEMQPELMPNSDYVFAVERSDTGYTLEVTGDFLRGGYRTLRFYSPFIGGATPIWHYNNTPDQYDGRYDRSLVQNGVFAQQEWEHQWPSDSAYPDFPVIGDPYTDAGEGSATIDSIKLMVPKKN
;
A
#
# COMPACT_ATOMS: atom_id res chain seq x y z
N MET A 1 -49.22 -19.42 56.68
CA MET A 1 -48.93 -18.90 58.03
C MET A 1 -48.15 -17.61 57.88
N ARG A 2 -48.72 -16.52 58.45
CA ARG A 2 -48.14 -15.25 58.93
C ARG A 2 -46.88 -14.72 58.23
N THR A 3 -46.72 -13.46 57.82
CA THR A 3 -47.39 -12.13 57.92
C THR A 3 -46.27 -11.18 57.43
N GLY A 4 -46.42 -9.99 56.85
CA GLY A 4 -47.47 -9.00 56.62
C GLY A 4 -46.85 -7.90 55.72
N HIS A 5 -47.62 -7.23 54.85
CA HIS A 5 -48.24 -5.90 55.10
C HIS A 5 -47.20 -4.80 55.37
N LYS A 6 -47.11 -3.68 54.61
CA LYS A 6 -48.14 -2.72 54.16
C LYS A 6 -47.61 -1.94 52.92
N SER A 7 -48.36 -1.79 51.82
CA SER A 7 -49.41 -0.78 51.51
C SER A 7 -48.85 0.64 51.36
N ALA A 8 -48.81 1.20 50.14
CA ALA A 8 -49.90 1.92 49.41
C ALA A 8 -49.84 3.43 49.73
N THR A 9 -50.10 4.40 48.83
CA THR A 9 -51.24 4.58 47.90
C THR A 9 -50.88 5.82 47.04
N LEU A 10 -50.93 5.82 45.70
CA LEU A 10 -52.09 6.08 44.82
C LEU A 10 -52.98 7.28 45.21
N ALA A 11 -53.05 8.29 44.34
CA ALA A 11 -54.30 8.91 43.94
C ALA A 11 -54.14 9.68 42.62
N ALA A 12 -55.03 9.38 41.68
CA ALA A 12 -55.25 10.09 40.43
C ALA A 12 -56.27 11.22 40.61
N SER A 13 -56.28 12.23 39.74
CA SER A 13 -57.40 12.50 38.82
C SER A 13 -57.41 13.93 38.22
N ALA A 14 -57.86 13.96 36.96
CA ALA A 14 -58.77 14.92 36.33
C ALA A 14 -58.28 16.28 35.76
N ALA A 15 -58.46 16.37 34.43
CA ALA A 15 -59.26 17.37 33.70
C ALA A 15 -58.61 18.64 33.08
N ALA A 16 -58.83 18.71 31.76
CA ALA A 16 -59.31 19.84 30.95
C ALA A 16 -58.41 21.06 30.61
N ALA A 17 -58.10 21.13 29.31
CA ALA A 17 -57.99 22.27 28.40
C ALA A 17 -58.07 23.72 28.96
N ALA A 18 -57.05 24.52 28.60
CA ALA A 18 -57.23 25.90 28.16
C ALA A 18 -56.01 26.35 27.33
N LEU A 19 -56.26 26.91 26.14
CA LEU A 19 -55.29 27.71 25.39
C LEU A 19 -54.87 28.92 26.25
N CYS A 20 -53.57 29.19 26.31
CA CYS A 20 -53.04 30.54 26.52
C CYS A 20 -51.81 30.73 25.63
N VAL A 21 -51.97 31.65 24.68
CA VAL A 21 -50.90 32.22 23.87
C VAL A 21 -49.96 32.97 24.81
N GLY A 22 -48.75 32.43 24.99
CA GLY A 22 -47.68 33.06 25.75
C GLY A 22 -46.43 33.10 24.88
N ALA A 23 -46.16 34.26 24.29
CA ALA A 23 -44.91 34.54 23.61
C ALA A 23 -43.74 34.44 24.61
N PHE A 24 -42.88 33.44 24.43
CA PHE A 24 -41.56 33.41 25.05
C PHE A 24 -40.53 33.61 23.95
N ALA A 25 -39.85 34.76 24.02
CA ALA A 25 -38.71 35.09 23.20
C ALA A 25 -37.61 34.03 23.40
N ALA A 26 -37.08 33.54 22.27
CA ALA A 26 -35.89 32.70 22.25
C ALA A 26 -34.69 33.49 22.80
N PRO A 27 -33.77 32.85 23.54
CA PRO A 27 -32.50 33.47 23.90
C PRO A 27 -31.69 33.76 22.63
N PRO A 28 -30.87 34.82 22.60
CA PRO A 28 -30.09 35.15 21.42
C PRO A 28 -29.14 33.99 21.11
N GLY A 29 -29.16 33.56 19.85
CA GLY A 29 -28.33 32.48 19.35
C GLY A 29 -26.86 32.80 19.59
N VAL A 30 -26.18 31.90 20.27
CA VAL A 30 -24.73 31.79 20.14
C VAL A 30 -24.51 31.22 18.74
N ALA A 31 -24.21 32.11 17.79
CA ALA A 31 -23.68 31.72 16.50
C ALA A 31 -22.36 30.99 16.79
N SER A 32 -22.39 29.66 16.73
CA SER A 32 -21.17 28.87 16.62
C SER A 32 -20.63 29.11 15.21
N THR A 33 -19.80 30.13 15.07
CA THR A 33 -18.95 30.27 13.91
C THR A 33 -18.01 29.07 13.92
N SER A 34 -18.26 28.10 13.04
CA SER A 34 -17.22 27.15 12.66
C SER A 34 -16.13 27.96 11.98
N THR A 35 -15.11 28.36 12.74
CA THR A 35 -13.82 28.71 12.15
C THR A 35 -13.38 27.49 11.37
N ALA A 36 -13.28 27.63 10.05
CA ALA A 36 -12.41 26.79 9.25
C ALA A 36 -11.05 26.76 9.97
N ALA A 37 -10.46 25.59 10.12
CA ALA A 37 -9.11 25.45 10.67
C ALA A 37 -8.21 26.47 9.94
N ALA A 38 -7.62 27.39 10.71
CA ALA A 38 -6.59 28.25 10.18
C ALA A 38 -5.48 27.34 9.66
N VAL A 39 -5.02 27.59 8.44
CA VAL A 39 -3.72 27.07 8.01
C VAL A 39 -2.73 27.73 8.96
N ASP A 40 -2.06 26.96 9.82
CA ASP A 40 -1.05 27.54 10.72
C ASP A 40 0.03 28.21 9.87
N GLU A 41 0.30 29.48 10.16
CA GLU A 41 1.43 30.21 9.58
C GLU A 41 2.74 29.52 10.03
N PRO A 42 3.77 29.44 9.16
CA PRO A 42 5.02 28.77 9.52
C PRO A 42 5.74 29.50 10.66
N ASP A 43 6.37 28.75 11.57
CA ASP A 43 7.18 29.30 12.69
C ASP A 43 8.35 30.13 12.19
N ALA A 44 8.92 29.77 11.04
CA ALA A 44 9.99 30.52 10.40
C ALA A 44 9.89 30.46 8.87
N SER A 45 10.35 31.50 8.19
CA SER A 45 10.46 31.54 6.73
C SER A 45 11.60 32.44 6.26
N ILE A 46 11.95 32.31 4.98
CA ILE A 46 12.83 33.24 4.28
C ILE A 46 12.38 33.34 2.82
N VAL A 47 12.23 34.57 2.33
CA VAL A 47 12.10 34.84 0.89
C VAL A 47 13.46 35.25 0.34
N LEU A 48 13.88 34.59 -0.74
CA LEU A 48 15.20 34.71 -1.33
C LEU A 48 15.17 35.60 -2.57
N GLY A 49 16.20 36.42 -2.74
CA GLY A 49 16.28 37.38 -3.83
C GLY A 49 17.59 38.16 -3.84
N GLU A 50 17.59 39.34 -4.46
CA GLU A 50 18.75 40.25 -4.42
C GLU A 50 19.14 40.58 -2.97
N THR A 51 18.14 40.98 -2.18
CA THR A 51 18.22 41.00 -0.72
C THR A 51 17.28 39.92 -0.20
N ASN A 52 17.76 39.08 0.70
CA ASN A 52 16.91 38.07 1.34
C ASN A 52 16.03 38.76 2.40
N GLU A 53 14.81 38.28 2.57
CA GLU A 53 13.84 38.74 3.57
C GLU A 53 13.64 37.61 4.60
N PRO A 54 14.53 37.52 5.62
CA PRO A 54 14.46 36.48 6.64
C PRO A 54 13.36 36.77 7.68
N ALA A 55 12.69 35.72 8.11
CA ALA A 55 11.77 35.70 9.24
C ALA A 55 12.05 34.43 10.08
N GLY A 56 13.09 34.46 10.90
CA GLY A 56 13.52 33.31 11.71
C GLY A 56 14.37 32.27 10.98
N LEU A 57 14.52 32.35 9.66
CA LEU A 57 15.50 31.58 8.88
C LEU A 57 16.53 32.51 8.25
N THR A 58 17.81 32.13 8.25
CA THR A 58 18.89 32.89 7.60
C THR A 58 19.67 32.01 6.63
N GLN A 59 19.74 32.41 5.36
CA GLN A 59 20.62 31.75 4.39
C GLN A 59 22.08 32.18 4.61
N VAL A 60 22.98 31.20 4.65
CA VAL A 60 24.42 31.41 4.93
C VAL A 60 25.26 31.05 3.70
N GLU A 61 26.06 32.01 3.25
CA GLU A 61 27.07 31.81 2.21
C GLU A 61 28.34 31.22 2.83
N GLN A 62 28.71 30.01 2.45
CA GLN A 62 29.95 29.38 2.91
C GLN A 62 30.42 28.32 1.92
N GLY A 63 31.73 28.04 1.84
CA GLY A 63 32.28 26.87 1.13
C GLY A 63 31.61 26.51 -0.20
N ASP A 64 30.97 25.34 -0.23
CA ASP A 64 30.22 24.75 -1.35
C ASP A 64 28.74 25.21 -1.45
N GLY A 65 28.35 26.12 -0.57
CA GLY A 65 27.03 26.73 -0.45
C GLY A 65 26.94 28.14 -1.04
N GLN A 66 27.57 28.39 -2.19
CA GLN A 66 27.56 29.70 -2.82
C GLN A 66 26.27 29.94 -3.62
N THR A 67 25.67 31.13 -3.52
CA THR A 67 24.48 31.51 -4.31
C THR A 67 24.61 32.84 -5.05
N THR A 68 23.79 33.02 -6.09
CA THR A 68 23.62 34.31 -6.79
C THR A 68 22.15 34.67 -6.94
N PRO A 69 21.77 35.95 -6.81
CA PRO A 69 20.39 36.37 -7.03
C PRO A 69 19.99 36.22 -8.50
N VAL A 70 18.73 35.83 -8.72
CA VAL A 70 18.12 35.67 -10.04
C VAL A 70 16.65 36.09 -10.00
N VAL A 71 16.10 36.48 -11.14
CA VAL A 71 14.65 36.57 -11.35
C VAL A 71 14.31 35.55 -12.43
N ILE A 72 13.46 34.58 -12.11
CA ILE A 72 13.07 33.48 -13.00
C ILE A 72 11.60 33.13 -12.76
N GLY A 73 10.87 32.71 -13.80
CA GLY A 73 9.44 32.42 -13.67
C GLY A 73 8.60 33.54 -13.05
N GLY A 74 9.05 34.80 -13.13
CA GLY A 74 8.38 35.96 -12.53
C GLY A 74 8.62 36.20 -11.03
N GLN A 75 9.41 35.37 -10.33
CA GLN A 75 9.75 35.53 -8.91
C GLN A 75 11.25 35.83 -8.71
N SER A 76 11.60 36.48 -7.60
CA SER A 76 12.99 36.60 -7.14
C SER A 76 13.46 35.28 -6.56
N ALA A 77 14.75 34.96 -6.68
CA ALA A 77 15.29 33.74 -6.08
C ALA A 77 16.78 33.85 -5.82
N ARG A 78 17.32 32.91 -5.04
CA ARG A 78 18.75 32.59 -5.00
C ARG A 78 19.00 31.31 -5.77
N ARG A 79 19.97 31.36 -6.69
CA ARG A 79 20.43 30.18 -7.44
C ARG A 79 21.71 29.65 -6.84
N THR A 80 21.77 28.36 -6.60
CA THR A 80 23.01 27.70 -6.16
C THR A 80 24.04 27.67 -7.29
N VAL A 81 25.28 28.04 -6.98
CA VAL A 81 26.39 28.17 -7.93
C VAL A 81 27.65 27.49 -7.41
N GLY A 82 28.67 27.35 -8.26
CA GLY A 82 29.94 26.70 -7.93
C GLY A 82 30.23 25.48 -8.79
N THR A 83 31.31 24.77 -8.46
CA THR A 83 31.78 23.57 -9.16
C THR A 83 31.51 22.32 -8.34
N GLY A 84 30.95 21.27 -8.95
CA GLY A 84 30.60 20.04 -8.24
C GLY A 84 29.20 20.11 -7.61
N ALA A 85 29.00 19.43 -6.49
CA ALA A 85 27.75 19.50 -5.73
C ALA A 85 27.54 20.92 -5.18
N LYS A 86 26.32 21.44 -5.32
CA LYS A 86 25.95 22.80 -4.92
C LYS A 86 24.93 22.74 -3.79
N TYR A 87 25.13 23.56 -2.77
CA TYR A 87 24.25 23.60 -1.60
C TYR A 87 23.67 25.01 -1.36
N LEU A 88 22.59 25.06 -0.57
CA LEU A 88 22.08 26.29 0.04
C LEU A 88 21.90 25.99 1.54
N TYR A 89 22.73 26.61 2.39
CA TYR A 89 22.70 26.40 3.83
C TYR A 89 21.79 27.41 4.51
N VAL A 90 21.04 26.95 5.50
CA VAL A 90 20.06 27.74 6.25
C VAL A 90 20.22 27.48 7.74
N ASP A 91 20.32 28.57 8.47
CA ASP A 91 20.34 28.65 9.93
C ASP A 91 18.93 28.93 10.45
N ILE A 92 18.50 28.23 11.49
CA ILE A 92 17.25 28.50 12.20
C ILE A 92 17.59 29.42 13.38
N ASP A 93 16.78 30.44 13.64
CA ASP A 93 16.97 31.24 14.85
C ASP A 93 16.85 30.33 16.09
N ASP A 94 17.91 30.28 16.91
CA ASP A 94 17.97 29.47 18.16
C ASP A 94 16.76 29.71 19.09
N ALA A 95 16.08 30.86 18.99
CA ALA A 95 14.87 31.14 19.75
C ALA A 95 13.65 30.29 19.32
N ILE A 96 13.68 29.74 18.11
CA ILE A 96 12.64 28.89 17.53
C ILE A 96 12.98 27.43 17.80
N ALA A 97 14.20 27.01 17.47
CA ALA A 97 14.64 25.64 17.70
C ALA A 97 16.14 25.58 18.00
N TYR A 98 16.52 24.97 19.13
CA TYR A 98 17.93 24.77 19.47
C TYR A 98 18.16 23.55 20.38
N ASP A 99 19.10 22.69 19.97
CA ASP A 99 19.68 21.57 20.73
C ASP A 99 18.67 20.74 21.55
N SER A 100 17.51 20.44 20.94
CA SER A 100 16.40 19.68 21.52
C SER A 100 15.78 18.77 20.47
N PRO A 101 15.00 17.74 20.84
CA PRO A 101 14.30 16.90 19.85
C PRO A 101 13.13 17.66 19.24
N TYR A 102 13.23 17.97 17.94
CA TYR A 102 12.20 18.61 17.15
C TYR A 102 11.67 17.70 16.05
N VAL A 103 10.37 17.80 15.83
CA VAL A 103 9.69 17.27 14.65
C VAL A 103 9.24 18.49 13.85
N ALA A 104 9.56 18.53 12.55
CA ALA A 104 9.33 19.71 11.74
C ALA A 104 9.01 19.39 10.28
N CYS A 105 8.26 20.27 9.64
CA CYS A 105 8.14 20.32 8.19
C CYS A 105 8.98 21.47 7.62
N ILE A 106 9.80 21.18 6.62
CA ILE A 106 10.48 22.21 5.83
C ILE A 106 9.92 22.18 4.41
N ARG A 107 9.42 23.32 3.92
CA ARG A 107 9.01 23.49 2.52
C ARG A 107 9.97 24.41 1.79
N ALA A 108 10.31 24.08 0.55
CA ALA A 108 11.13 24.91 -0.32
C ALA A 108 10.45 25.09 -1.69
N GLU A 109 10.19 26.34 -2.07
CA GLU A 109 9.69 26.68 -3.40
C GLU A 109 10.86 26.83 -4.36
N TYR A 110 10.91 25.97 -5.38
CA TYR A 110 11.99 25.87 -6.34
C TYR A 110 11.50 25.98 -7.78
N TYR A 111 12.33 26.53 -8.65
CA TYR A 111 12.05 26.54 -10.08
C TYR A 111 12.46 25.19 -10.68
N ASP A 112 11.49 24.43 -11.19
CA ASP A 112 11.69 23.06 -11.68
C ASP A 112 12.31 23.04 -13.08
N GLU A 113 13.61 23.32 -13.13
CA GLU A 113 14.45 23.24 -14.33
C GLU A 113 15.47 22.09 -14.21
N GLY A 114 15.69 21.38 -15.30
CA GLY A 114 16.57 20.21 -15.36
C GLY A 114 16.05 18.99 -14.59
N LYS A 115 16.89 17.96 -14.49
CA LYS A 115 16.51 16.64 -13.95
C LYS A 115 17.37 16.16 -12.77
N ASP A 116 18.30 17.00 -12.29
CA ASP A 116 19.10 16.70 -11.09
C ASP A 116 18.18 16.71 -9.86
N GLY A 117 18.43 15.80 -8.90
CA GLY A 117 17.69 15.73 -7.65
C GLY A 117 17.94 16.94 -6.73
N LEU A 118 16.93 17.25 -5.92
CA LEU A 118 16.94 18.25 -4.85
C LEU A 118 16.67 17.54 -3.52
N SER A 119 17.64 17.46 -2.63
CA SER A 119 17.48 16.84 -1.31
C SER A 119 17.68 17.83 -0.17
N LEU A 120 17.11 17.52 0.99
CA LEU A 120 17.37 18.26 2.22
C LEU A 120 18.21 17.40 3.17
N GLN A 121 19.28 18.00 3.68
CA GLN A 121 20.06 17.45 4.79
C GLN A 121 19.92 18.36 6.00
N TYR A 122 19.90 17.77 7.19
CA TYR A 122 19.66 18.51 8.43
C TYR A 122 20.44 17.95 9.61
N ASP A 123 20.62 18.81 10.61
CA ASP A 123 21.21 18.50 11.90
C ASP A 123 20.23 17.71 12.77
N SER A 124 20.37 16.38 12.79
CA SER A 124 19.48 15.44 13.48
C SER A 124 20.06 14.94 14.81
N GLN A 125 19.27 14.24 15.62
CA GLN A 125 19.77 13.63 16.86
C GLN A 125 21.01 12.73 16.62
N ALA A 126 21.06 12.02 15.49
CA ALA A 126 22.12 11.07 15.17
C ALA A 126 23.36 11.69 14.51
N GLY A 127 23.22 12.82 13.80
CA GLY A 127 24.34 13.44 13.12
C GLY A 127 23.99 14.73 12.38
N ALA A 128 25.01 15.50 12.01
CA ALA A 128 24.85 16.84 11.43
C ALA A 128 24.28 16.85 10.00
N TYR A 129 24.25 15.72 9.28
CA TYR A 129 23.84 15.69 7.86
C TYR A 129 22.89 14.51 7.57
N ALA A 130 21.88 14.31 8.43
CA ALA A 130 20.82 13.35 8.14
C ALA A 130 20.03 13.79 6.91
N SER A 131 19.52 12.85 6.11
CA SER A 131 18.78 13.18 4.87
C SER A 131 17.28 13.07 5.12
N ALA A 132 16.52 14.08 4.68
CA ALA A 132 15.05 14.08 4.70
C ALA A 132 14.42 13.65 3.35
N GLY A 133 15.23 13.04 2.47
CA GLY A 133 14.79 12.56 1.15
C GLY A 133 15.20 13.47 -0.02
N THR A 134 14.89 13.02 -1.23
CA THR A 134 15.26 13.69 -2.49
C THR A 134 14.03 13.81 -3.39
N VAL A 135 13.75 15.01 -3.86
CA VAL A 135 12.79 15.28 -4.94
C VAL A 135 13.50 15.20 -6.29
N VAL A 136 12.97 14.43 -7.23
CA VAL A 136 13.48 14.37 -8.60
C VAL A 136 12.77 15.44 -9.43
N ARG A 137 13.55 16.36 -10.01
CA ARG A 137 13.03 17.43 -10.86
C ARG A 137 12.60 16.90 -12.23
N ALA A 138 11.52 17.48 -12.75
CA ALA A 138 10.87 17.02 -13.97
C ALA A 138 11.12 17.96 -15.17
N ASP A 139 11.81 19.07 -14.96
CA ASP A 139 12.07 20.10 -15.97
C ASP A 139 10.77 20.73 -16.52
N THR A 140 9.76 20.92 -15.66
CA THR A 140 8.47 21.51 -16.04
C THR A 140 8.55 22.98 -16.42
N GLN A 141 9.64 23.68 -16.03
CA GLN A 141 9.79 25.13 -16.21
C GLN A 141 8.73 25.94 -15.44
N GLU A 142 8.24 25.40 -14.33
CA GLU A 142 7.27 26.02 -13.44
C GLU A 142 7.79 26.02 -11.99
N TRP A 143 7.22 26.89 -11.15
CA TRP A 143 7.51 26.90 -9.71
C TRP A 143 6.80 25.73 -9.03
N GLN A 144 7.54 24.95 -8.24
CA GLN A 144 7.04 23.83 -7.46
C GLN A 144 7.46 23.95 -6.00
N THR A 145 6.74 23.29 -5.11
CA THR A 145 7.08 23.23 -3.68
C THR A 145 7.50 21.82 -3.30
N ALA A 146 8.73 21.67 -2.81
CA ALA A 146 9.19 20.44 -2.17
C ALA A 146 8.86 20.49 -0.67
N ALA A 147 8.44 19.37 -0.09
CA ALA A 147 8.18 19.21 1.34
C ALA A 147 9.09 18.13 1.94
N PHE A 148 9.79 18.46 3.02
CA PHE A 148 10.77 17.62 3.68
C PHE A 148 10.38 17.38 5.13
N ASN A 149 10.21 16.11 5.49
CA ASN A 149 9.80 15.69 6.82
C ASN A 149 11.03 15.51 7.71
N VAL A 150 11.13 16.30 8.77
CA VAL A 150 12.15 16.18 9.81
C VAL A 150 11.52 15.54 11.03
N VAL A 151 11.98 14.36 11.41
CA VAL A 151 11.35 13.54 12.47
C VAL A 151 12.21 13.40 13.72
N ASP A 152 13.48 13.82 13.64
CA ASP A 152 14.49 13.76 14.68
C ASP A 152 15.44 14.98 14.63
N GLY A 153 14.91 16.16 14.32
CA GLY A 153 15.69 17.40 14.29
C GLY A 153 16.37 17.66 15.64
N ARG A 154 17.64 18.05 15.61
CA ARG A 154 18.37 18.55 16.79
C ARG A 154 18.62 20.04 16.69
N PHE A 155 18.92 20.52 15.49
CA PHE A 155 19.13 21.94 15.17
C PHE A 155 20.07 22.60 16.18
N ALA A 156 21.30 22.07 16.28
CA ALA A 156 22.32 22.51 17.22
C ALA A 156 23.50 23.19 16.49
N ASN A 157 23.24 23.77 15.31
CA ASN A 157 24.21 24.54 14.53
C ASN A 157 25.47 23.71 14.15
N ARG A 158 25.29 22.41 13.87
CA ARG A 158 26.41 21.49 13.62
C ARG A 158 26.76 21.30 12.14
N GLU A 159 25.94 21.81 11.21
CA GLU A 159 26.33 21.86 9.80
C GLU A 159 27.38 22.94 9.55
N ASN A 160 28.02 22.87 8.37
CA ASN A 160 29.00 23.85 7.94
C ASN A 160 28.39 25.27 7.96
N GLY A 161 29.21 26.25 8.33
CA GLY A 161 28.74 27.63 8.51
C GLY A 161 27.95 27.86 9.81
N GLY A 162 27.84 26.83 10.67
CA GLY A 162 27.04 26.90 11.90
C GLY A 162 25.55 26.92 11.61
N THR A 163 25.11 26.10 10.65
CA THR A 163 23.73 26.04 10.18
C THR A 163 23.04 24.75 10.63
N ASP A 164 21.73 24.67 10.39
CA ASP A 164 20.89 23.54 10.83
C ASP A 164 20.44 22.64 9.70
N PHE A 165 20.34 23.17 8.48
CA PHE A 165 20.02 22.35 7.32
C PHE A 165 20.55 22.95 6.01
N ARG A 166 20.62 22.11 4.98
CA ARG A 166 20.98 22.51 3.62
C ARG A 166 20.14 21.82 2.55
N LEU A 167 19.85 22.55 1.49
CA LEU A 167 19.35 21.98 0.24
C LEU A 167 20.53 21.58 -0.64
N ALA A 168 20.57 20.32 -1.09
CA ALA A 168 21.58 19.79 -2.01
C ALA A 168 20.99 19.65 -3.42
N ALA A 169 21.53 20.41 -4.38
CA ALA A 169 20.91 20.65 -5.69
C ALA A 169 21.70 20.02 -6.86
N GLY A 170 22.40 18.92 -6.60
CA GLY A 170 23.22 18.25 -7.60
C GLY A 170 24.29 19.16 -8.20
N SER A 171 24.65 18.89 -9.46
CA SER A 171 25.70 19.63 -10.18
C SER A 171 25.15 20.77 -11.04
N ALA A 172 23.90 20.66 -11.49
CA ALA A 172 23.22 21.71 -12.25
C ALA A 172 22.88 22.92 -11.37
N GLY A 173 22.61 22.70 -10.07
CA GLY A 173 22.09 23.71 -9.17
C GLY A 173 20.60 23.93 -9.36
N VAL A 174 20.03 24.83 -8.56
CA VAL A 174 18.58 25.13 -8.52
C VAL A 174 18.36 26.57 -8.10
N ALA A 175 17.28 27.18 -8.57
CA ALA A 175 16.78 28.45 -8.03
C ALA A 175 15.71 28.19 -6.96
N ILE A 176 15.90 28.77 -5.77
CA ILE A 176 14.95 28.70 -4.65
C ILE A 176 14.37 30.10 -4.40
N HIS A 177 13.04 30.20 -4.41
CA HIS A 177 12.32 31.44 -4.09
C HIS A 177 12.11 31.60 -2.58
N SER A 178 11.59 30.58 -1.93
CA SER A 178 11.20 30.66 -0.52
C SER A 178 11.47 29.35 0.22
N ILE A 179 11.69 29.47 1.52
CA ILE A 179 11.78 28.32 2.44
C ILE A 179 10.93 28.64 3.67
N SER A 180 10.16 27.66 4.16
CA SER A 180 9.41 27.76 5.41
C SER A 180 9.65 26.56 6.30
N LEU A 181 9.67 26.79 7.61
CA LEU A 181 9.78 25.80 8.67
C LEU A 181 8.53 25.86 9.55
N THR A 182 7.94 24.69 9.85
CA THR A 182 6.90 24.53 10.85
C THR A 182 7.34 23.47 11.86
N ILE A 183 7.39 23.80 13.14
CA ILE A 183 7.63 22.88 14.26
C ILE A 183 6.30 22.22 14.63
N ILE A 184 6.31 20.90 14.80
CA ILE A 184 5.13 20.13 15.18
C ILE A 184 5.15 19.92 16.70
N GLU A 185 4.41 20.76 17.43
CA GLU A 185 4.36 20.70 18.89
C GLU A 185 3.63 19.45 19.41
N ASP A 186 2.53 19.05 18.76
CA ASP A 186 1.70 17.91 19.15
C ASP A 186 1.91 16.72 18.19
N ASP A 187 3.14 16.22 18.16
CA ASP A 187 3.48 15.05 17.36
C ASP A 187 2.73 13.79 17.84
N ASP A 188 1.90 13.21 16.97
CA ASP A 188 1.17 11.96 17.22
C ASP A 188 2.02 10.70 16.97
N GLY A 189 3.25 10.86 16.45
CA GLY A 189 4.15 9.77 16.11
C GLY A 189 3.68 8.91 14.93
N VAL A 190 2.62 9.31 14.23
CA VAL A 190 1.99 8.54 13.15
C VAL A 190 1.92 9.35 11.85
N THR A 191 1.67 10.66 11.97
CA THR A 191 1.48 11.58 10.86
C THR A 191 2.81 12.20 10.43
N LEU A 192 3.00 12.34 9.12
CA LEU A 192 4.16 13.05 8.60
C LEU A 192 4.12 14.53 8.99
N PRO A 193 5.24 15.13 9.43
CA PRO A 193 5.27 16.53 9.83
C PRO A 193 4.71 17.48 8.76
N CYS A 194 5.04 17.23 7.49
CA CYS A 194 4.53 18.05 6.39
C CYS A 194 3.08 17.78 6.04
N ALA A 195 2.50 16.65 6.46
CA ALA A 195 1.08 16.37 6.27
C ALA A 195 0.20 17.19 7.24
N ALA A 196 0.75 17.75 8.32
CA ALA A 196 -0.02 18.53 9.30
C ALA A 196 -0.66 19.81 8.73
N GLY A 197 -0.18 20.32 7.58
CA GLY A 197 -0.78 21.45 6.85
C GLY A 197 -1.58 21.05 5.60
N GLU A 198 -1.50 19.78 5.19
CA GLU A 198 -2.29 19.16 4.13
C GLU A 198 -3.02 17.98 4.75
N ALA A 199 -4.01 18.25 5.60
CA ALA A 199 -4.90 17.20 6.06
C ALA A 199 -5.35 16.41 4.83
N ALA A 200 -5.14 15.08 4.83
CA ALA A 200 -5.69 14.20 3.80
C ALA A 200 -7.14 14.67 3.56
N PRO A 201 -7.52 14.99 2.30
CA PRO A 201 -8.75 15.72 2.05
C PRO A 201 -9.87 15.04 2.80
N SER A 202 -10.52 15.77 3.71
CA SER A 202 -11.65 15.25 4.49
C SER A 202 -12.87 15.10 3.57
N THR A 203 -12.78 14.13 2.67
CA THR A 203 -13.76 13.89 1.64
C THR A 203 -14.99 13.30 2.30
N LYS A 204 -16.10 14.04 2.24
CA LYS A 204 -17.39 13.46 2.59
C LYS A 204 -17.71 12.40 1.54
N TRP A 205 -17.85 11.16 1.95
CA TRP A 205 -18.12 10.04 1.05
C TRP A 205 -19.62 9.87 0.80
N LYS A 206 -19.99 9.55 -0.44
CA LYS A 206 -21.31 9.07 -0.82
C LYS A 206 -21.18 7.61 -1.28
N VAL A 207 -21.95 6.71 -0.66
CA VAL A 207 -22.04 5.31 -1.10
C VAL A 207 -22.55 5.25 -2.54
N LEU A 208 -21.77 4.62 -3.41
CA LEU A 208 -22.13 4.29 -4.78
C LEU A 208 -22.65 2.85 -4.85
N HIS A 209 -21.89 1.89 -4.30
CA HIS A 209 -22.30 0.50 -4.17
C HIS A 209 -22.06 -0.01 -2.74
N SER A 210 -22.88 -0.97 -2.31
CA SER A 210 -22.73 -1.64 -1.02
C SER A 210 -23.35 -3.02 -1.07
N GLU A 211 -22.52 -4.02 -0.77
CA GLU A 211 -22.95 -5.38 -0.48
C GLU A 211 -22.78 -5.69 1.00
N ASN A 212 -23.82 -6.25 1.60
CA ASN A 212 -23.81 -6.78 2.96
C ASN A 212 -24.28 -8.24 2.91
N PHE A 213 -23.35 -9.16 3.12
CA PHE A 213 -23.59 -10.59 2.97
C PHE A 213 -24.43 -11.19 4.12
N GLN A 214 -24.54 -10.50 5.25
CA GLN A 214 -25.46 -10.90 6.33
C GLN A 214 -26.93 -10.72 5.93
N ALA A 215 -27.22 -9.57 5.31
CA ALA A 215 -28.58 -9.14 4.98
C ALA A 215 -29.05 -9.58 3.59
N GLN A 216 -28.15 -10.12 2.76
CA GLN A 216 -28.48 -10.54 1.40
C GLN A 216 -29.49 -11.70 1.38
N SER A 217 -30.52 -11.52 0.55
CA SER A 217 -31.54 -12.54 0.28
C SER A 217 -31.09 -13.56 -0.75
N ARG A 218 -30.19 -13.18 -1.68
CA ARG A 218 -29.64 -14.06 -2.72
C ARG A 218 -28.27 -14.57 -2.26
N ALA A 219 -28.12 -15.88 -2.17
CA ALA A 219 -26.83 -16.50 -1.92
C ALA A 219 -25.94 -16.39 -3.17
N VAL A 220 -24.65 -16.16 -2.95
CA VAL A 220 -23.60 -16.27 -3.97
C VAL A 220 -23.13 -17.72 -3.99
N ASP A 221 -22.95 -18.27 -5.19
CA ASP A 221 -22.38 -19.61 -5.39
C ASP A 221 -21.77 -19.72 -6.80
N THR A 222 -20.45 -19.79 -6.85
CA THR A 222 -19.72 -19.90 -8.12
C THR A 222 -19.88 -21.24 -8.83
N ASP A 223 -20.32 -22.30 -8.14
CA ASP A 223 -20.49 -23.62 -8.78
C ASP A 223 -21.67 -23.68 -9.75
N SER A 224 -22.51 -22.63 -9.75
CA SER A 224 -23.57 -22.46 -10.73
C SER A 224 -23.04 -22.08 -12.13
N ALA A 225 -21.78 -21.66 -12.26
CA ALA A 225 -21.14 -21.31 -13.52
C ALA A 225 -20.17 -22.40 -14.00
N PRO A 226 -20.09 -22.65 -15.32
CA PRO A 226 -19.16 -23.63 -15.87
C PRO A 226 -17.72 -23.14 -15.78
N TRP A 227 -16.79 -24.08 -15.65
CA TRP A 227 -15.37 -23.84 -15.90
C TRP A 227 -15.14 -23.67 -17.41
N VAL A 228 -14.33 -22.67 -17.78
CA VAL A 228 -13.95 -22.38 -19.16
C VAL A 228 -12.45 -22.63 -19.29
N ARG A 229 -12.06 -23.46 -20.27
CA ARG A 229 -10.65 -23.73 -20.56
C ARG A 229 -9.95 -22.43 -20.95
N TYR A 230 -8.76 -22.22 -20.40
CA TYR A 230 -7.90 -21.08 -20.74
C TYR A 230 -6.70 -21.59 -21.54
N ASP A 231 -6.61 -21.15 -22.79
CA ASP A 231 -5.57 -21.56 -23.74
C ASP A 231 -4.44 -20.52 -23.89
N TYR A 232 -4.38 -19.53 -22.98
CA TYR A 232 -3.38 -18.46 -22.96
C TYR A 232 -3.35 -17.58 -24.23
N ASP A 233 -4.46 -17.52 -24.96
CA ASP A 233 -4.62 -16.75 -26.20
C ASP A 233 -4.86 -15.26 -25.99
N GLU A 234 -5.38 -14.89 -24.81
CA GLU A 234 -5.63 -13.51 -24.39
C GLU A 234 -4.90 -13.18 -23.07
N PRO A 235 -3.55 -13.10 -23.09
CA PRO A 235 -2.79 -12.77 -21.89
C PRO A 235 -2.94 -11.28 -21.51
N PHE A 236 -2.78 -10.97 -20.23
CA PHE A 236 -2.75 -9.61 -19.69
C PHE A 236 -1.58 -8.79 -20.22
N ASP A 237 -0.42 -9.43 -20.37
CA ASP A 237 0.71 -8.93 -21.12
C ASP A 237 1.53 -10.08 -21.69
N THR A 238 2.38 -9.76 -22.67
CA THR A 238 3.25 -10.75 -23.32
C THR A 238 4.55 -10.99 -22.56
N ILE A 239 4.74 -10.36 -21.39
CA ILE A 239 6.02 -10.35 -20.66
C ILE A 239 5.98 -11.38 -19.54
N MET A 240 5.17 -11.14 -18.50
CA MET A 240 5.17 -11.87 -17.23
C MET A 240 3.91 -12.69 -16.96
N ASP A 241 2.89 -12.63 -17.83
CA ASP A 241 1.73 -13.53 -17.70
C ASP A 241 2.15 -15.00 -17.85
N ASP A 242 1.22 -15.93 -17.62
CA ASP A 242 1.46 -17.37 -17.53
C ASP A 242 2.17 -17.96 -18.76
N ALA A 243 1.92 -17.44 -19.96
CA ALA A 243 2.59 -17.86 -21.20
C ALA A 243 3.57 -16.80 -21.75
N GLY A 244 3.97 -15.84 -20.90
CA GLY A 244 4.80 -14.70 -21.23
C GLY A 244 6.20 -15.08 -21.74
N ASP A 245 6.78 -14.18 -22.55
CA ASP A 245 8.11 -14.35 -23.14
C ASP A 245 9.21 -14.46 -22.08
N TRP A 246 9.00 -13.91 -20.87
CA TRP A 246 9.98 -13.94 -19.79
C TRP A 246 10.41 -15.36 -19.44
N TRP A 247 9.45 -16.28 -19.33
CA TRP A 247 9.70 -17.68 -19.01
C TRP A 247 10.48 -18.39 -20.12
N LYS A 248 10.19 -18.10 -21.40
CA LYS A 248 10.91 -18.71 -22.54
C LYS A 248 12.36 -18.26 -22.60
N ASN A 249 12.61 -16.99 -22.27
CA ASN A 249 13.94 -16.40 -22.27
C ASN A 249 14.82 -16.93 -21.12
N ASP A 250 14.21 -17.24 -19.97
CA ASP A 250 14.91 -17.79 -18.81
C ASP A 250 14.98 -19.31 -18.80
N TYR A 251 13.89 -20.01 -19.05
CA TYR A 251 13.78 -21.47 -18.92
C TYR A 251 14.05 -22.22 -20.22
N GLY A 252 14.07 -21.51 -21.34
CA GLY A 252 14.43 -22.04 -22.64
C GLY A 252 13.23 -22.31 -23.56
N PRO A 253 13.50 -22.60 -24.84
CA PRO A 253 12.47 -22.60 -25.88
C PRO A 253 11.48 -23.78 -25.79
N THR A 254 11.78 -24.83 -25.03
CA THR A 254 10.91 -26.01 -24.89
C THR A 254 10.06 -25.99 -23.62
N TRP A 255 10.33 -25.07 -22.67
CA TRP A 255 9.62 -24.98 -21.38
C TRP A 255 8.10 -25.00 -21.52
N GLU A 256 7.54 -24.28 -22.50
CA GLU A 256 6.10 -24.24 -22.70
C GLU A 256 5.52 -25.63 -23.05
N ASP A 257 6.21 -26.38 -23.91
CA ASP A 257 5.80 -27.72 -24.35
C ASP A 257 6.09 -28.79 -23.30
N ASP A 258 7.23 -28.69 -22.63
CA ASP A 258 7.70 -29.65 -21.63
C ASP A 258 6.98 -29.50 -20.29
N VAL A 259 6.54 -28.28 -19.94
CA VAL A 259 6.03 -27.95 -18.60
C VAL A 259 4.64 -27.33 -18.63
N LEU A 260 4.46 -26.14 -19.23
CA LEU A 260 3.19 -25.39 -19.15
C LEU A 260 2.01 -26.18 -19.75
N LYS A 261 2.27 -26.98 -20.80
CA LYS A 261 1.26 -27.81 -21.47
C LYS A 261 1.01 -29.17 -20.82
N THR A 262 1.65 -29.49 -19.70
CA THR A 262 1.43 -30.76 -18.99
C THR A 262 0.13 -30.80 -18.20
N PHE A 263 -0.48 -29.63 -17.95
CA PHE A 263 -1.79 -29.46 -17.33
C PHE A 263 -2.67 -28.54 -18.17
N THR A 264 -3.97 -28.54 -17.91
CA THR A 264 -4.90 -27.57 -18.52
C THR A 264 -5.41 -26.59 -17.46
N THR A 265 -5.26 -25.30 -17.70
CA THR A 265 -5.83 -24.26 -16.83
C THR A 265 -7.28 -23.99 -17.20
N TYR A 266 -8.14 -23.88 -16.19
CA TYR A 266 -9.50 -23.42 -16.32
C TYR A 266 -9.70 -22.12 -15.54
N ARG A 267 -10.59 -21.27 -16.06
CA ARG A 267 -11.03 -20.03 -15.42
C ARG A 267 -12.55 -20.05 -15.24
N LYS A 268 -13.02 -19.33 -14.23
CA LYS A 268 -14.44 -19.19 -13.92
C LYS A 268 -14.69 -17.79 -13.39
N GLU A 269 -15.73 -17.15 -13.91
CA GLU A 269 -16.15 -15.82 -13.50
C GLU A 269 -17.66 -15.77 -13.24
N VAL A 270 -18.04 -15.16 -12.13
CA VAL A 270 -19.45 -14.99 -11.75
C VAL A 270 -19.66 -13.57 -11.27
N ARG A 271 -20.48 -12.81 -12.00
CA ARG A 271 -20.92 -11.50 -11.53
C ARG A 271 -21.99 -11.64 -10.45
N PHE A 272 -21.92 -10.79 -9.43
CA PHE A 272 -22.82 -10.81 -8.29
C PHE A 272 -22.92 -9.43 -7.62
N GLY A 273 -23.72 -9.35 -6.56
CA GLY A 273 -24.06 -8.10 -5.90
C GLY A 273 -25.20 -7.37 -6.60
N LYS A 274 -25.62 -6.25 -6.03
CA LYS A 274 -26.68 -5.41 -6.59
C LYS A 274 -26.20 -4.80 -7.91
N ASP A 275 -26.97 -5.01 -8.98
CA ASP A 275 -26.63 -4.55 -10.32
C ASP A 275 -25.34 -5.20 -10.89
N ASP A 276 -24.95 -6.38 -10.35
CA ASP A 276 -23.83 -7.19 -10.83
C ASP A 276 -22.50 -6.42 -10.90
N TRP A 277 -22.24 -5.57 -9.90
CA TRP A 277 -21.06 -4.69 -9.85
C TRP A 277 -19.78 -5.36 -9.31
N LEU A 278 -19.89 -6.56 -8.73
CA LEU A 278 -18.77 -7.39 -8.30
C LEU A 278 -18.61 -8.60 -9.19
N THR A 279 -17.37 -9.04 -9.40
CA THR A 279 -17.03 -10.29 -10.06
C THR A 279 -16.26 -11.18 -9.10
N ALA A 280 -16.68 -12.43 -8.95
CA ALA A 280 -15.89 -13.50 -8.36
C ALA A 280 -15.12 -14.17 -9.50
N THR A 281 -13.79 -14.20 -9.43
CA THR A 281 -12.92 -14.78 -10.44
C THR A 281 -12.05 -15.86 -9.84
N LEU A 282 -11.90 -16.97 -10.56
CA LEU A 282 -11.29 -18.20 -10.06
C LEU A 282 -10.48 -18.88 -11.17
N SER A 283 -9.41 -19.56 -10.76
CA SER A 283 -8.63 -20.45 -11.63
C SER A 283 -8.36 -21.78 -10.94
N ALA A 284 -8.20 -22.84 -11.74
CA ALA A 284 -7.83 -24.17 -11.27
C ALA A 284 -7.20 -24.97 -12.40
N ARG A 285 -6.48 -26.04 -12.05
CA ARG A 285 -5.79 -26.91 -13.02
C ARG A 285 -6.48 -28.27 -13.13
N ASP A 286 -6.53 -28.78 -14.35
CA ASP A 286 -6.84 -30.16 -14.70
C ASP A 286 -5.53 -30.89 -15.02
N TRP A 287 -5.03 -31.63 -14.03
CA TRP A 287 -3.76 -32.34 -14.04
C TRP A 287 -3.83 -33.67 -14.78
N ASP A 288 -4.96 -34.37 -14.71
CA ASP A 288 -5.13 -35.71 -15.28
C ASP A 288 -5.76 -35.70 -16.69
N GLY A 289 -6.14 -34.52 -17.19
CA GLY A 289 -6.76 -34.33 -18.50
C GLY A 289 -8.18 -34.88 -18.56
N SER A 290 -8.85 -35.00 -17.42
CA SER A 290 -10.23 -35.51 -17.34
C SER A 290 -11.27 -34.56 -17.92
N GLY A 291 -10.90 -33.31 -18.19
CA GLY A 291 -11.81 -32.24 -18.62
C GLY A 291 -12.47 -31.50 -17.46
N ALA A 292 -11.98 -31.70 -16.23
CA ALA A 292 -12.46 -31.00 -15.03
C ALA A 292 -11.28 -30.69 -14.10
N PRO A 293 -11.23 -29.49 -13.49
CA PRO A 293 -10.16 -29.16 -12.55
C PRO A 293 -10.23 -30.00 -11.26
N GLN A 294 -9.07 -30.38 -10.74
CA GLN A 294 -8.95 -30.99 -9.41
C GLN A 294 -8.95 -29.92 -8.32
N ASN A 295 -9.54 -30.25 -7.17
CA ASN A 295 -9.66 -29.39 -5.99
C ASN A 295 -9.98 -27.91 -6.33
N PRO A 296 -11.03 -27.64 -7.14
CA PRO A 296 -11.28 -26.29 -7.62
C PRO A 296 -11.66 -25.35 -6.46
N PRO A 297 -11.21 -24.08 -6.48
CA PRO A 297 -11.62 -23.10 -5.50
C PRO A 297 -13.08 -22.70 -5.71
N ARG A 298 -13.65 -22.08 -4.67
CA ARG A 298 -15.06 -21.70 -4.63
C ARG A 298 -15.27 -20.39 -3.88
N ILE A 299 -16.14 -19.54 -4.42
CA ILE A 299 -16.67 -18.37 -3.71
C ILE A 299 -18.17 -18.57 -3.48
N SER A 300 -18.58 -18.57 -2.21
CA SER A 300 -19.98 -18.85 -1.86
C SER A 300 -20.42 -18.21 -0.55
N THR A 301 -21.73 -17.97 -0.40
CA THR A 301 -22.27 -17.56 0.89
C THR A 301 -22.25 -18.73 1.89
N THR A 302 -21.68 -18.50 3.06
CA THR A 302 -21.62 -19.48 4.16
C THR A 302 -22.25 -18.92 5.45
N ARG A 303 -22.38 -19.77 6.48
CA ARG A 303 -22.69 -19.35 7.86
C ARG A 303 -21.47 -19.52 8.75
N LEU A 304 -21.12 -18.47 9.47
CA LEU A 304 -20.05 -18.47 10.46
C LEU A 304 -20.51 -19.17 11.76
N PRO A 305 -19.58 -19.57 12.65
CA PRO A 305 -19.92 -20.08 13.98
C PRO A 305 -20.80 -19.13 14.82
N THR A 306 -20.71 -17.82 14.57
CA THR A 306 -21.57 -16.77 15.16
C THR A 306 -23.00 -16.77 14.60
N SER A 307 -23.33 -17.69 13.67
CA SER A 307 -24.58 -17.78 12.90
C SER A 307 -24.81 -16.67 11.85
N GLU A 308 -23.91 -15.69 11.78
CA GLU A 308 -23.88 -14.67 10.73
C GLU A 308 -23.60 -15.30 9.37
N LYS A 309 -24.15 -14.70 8.30
CA LYS A 309 -23.78 -15.09 6.94
C LYS A 309 -22.60 -14.25 6.47
N ALA A 310 -21.70 -14.85 5.71
CA ALA A 310 -20.58 -14.17 5.09
C ALA A 310 -20.33 -14.72 3.70
N LEU A 311 -19.61 -13.99 2.86
CA LEU A 311 -19.03 -14.51 1.63
C LEU A 311 -17.74 -15.25 1.99
N ARG A 312 -17.65 -16.55 1.68
CA ARG A 312 -16.42 -17.35 1.84
C ARG A 312 -15.67 -17.39 0.52
N ILE A 313 -14.38 -17.09 0.58
CA ILE A 313 -13.39 -17.42 -0.44
C ILE A 313 -12.67 -18.68 0.07
N ASP A 314 -12.65 -19.71 -0.76
CA ASP A 314 -12.08 -21.02 -0.44
C ASP A 314 -11.12 -21.41 -1.57
N SER A 315 -9.82 -21.46 -1.28
CA SER A 315 -8.73 -21.89 -2.17
C SER A 315 -8.08 -23.14 -1.58
N PRO A 316 -8.56 -24.36 -1.91
CA PRO A 316 -8.07 -25.59 -1.28
C PRO A 316 -6.76 -26.14 -1.90
N ASP A 317 -6.27 -25.54 -2.98
CA ASP A 317 -5.08 -25.97 -3.71
C ASP A 317 -4.19 -24.76 -4.04
N SER A 318 -2.88 -24.89 -3.82
CA SER A 318 -1.86 -23.85 -4.10
C SER A 318 -1.79 -23.47 -5.57
N TYR A 319 -2.29 -24.32 -6.47
CA TYR A 319 -2.33 -24.07 -7.91
C TYR A 319 -3.64 -23.44 -8.40
N GLY A 320 -4.51 -23.05 -7.46
CA GLY A 320 -5.82 -22.47 -7.71
C GLY A 320 -5.78 -20.96 -7.86
N GLY A 321 -6.51 -20.27 -6.98
CA GLY A 321 -6.69 -18.83 -7.02
C GLY A 321 -8.17 -18.47 -7.08
N ALA A 322 -8.61 -17.65 -6.13
CA ALA A 322 -9.94 -17.11 -6.06
C ALA A 322 -9.95 -15.75 -5.35
N PHE A 323 -10.53 -14.75 -6.02
CA PHE A 323 -10.70 -13.43 -5.44
C PHE A 323 -11.96 -12.73 -5.93
N VAL A 324 -12.30 -11.64 -5.24
CA VAL A 324 -13.36 -10.72 -5.60
C VAL A 324 -12.75 -9.44 -6.17
N THR A 325 -13.31 -8.97 -7.28
CA THR A 325 -13.00 -7.69 -7.92
C THR A 325 -14.28 -6.94 -8.30
N THR A 326 -14.17 -5.74 -8.84
CA THR A 326 -15.31 -5.01 -9.45
C THR A 326 -15.48 -5.40 -10.91
N SER A 327 -16.73 -5.47 -11.37
CA SER A 327 -17.04 -5.80 -12.76
C SER A 327 -16.72 -4.68 -13.75
N GLU A 328 -16.47 -3.48 -13.26
CA GLU A 328 -16.08 -2.30 -14.02
C GLU A 328 -14.93 -1.59 -13.30
N LYS A 329 -14.15 -0.79 -14.04
CA LYS A 329 -13.06 0.00 -13.46
C LYS A 329 -13.57 0.96 -12.40
N LEU A 330 -12.77 1.18 -11.35
CA LEU A 330 -13.13 2.11 -10.29
C LEU A 330 -13.19 3.57 -10.83
N PRO A 331 -14.00 4.45 -10.21
CA PRO A 331 -14.03 5.87 -10.53
C PRO A 331 -12.64 6.55 -10.37
N PRO A 332 -12.41 7.76 -10.90
CA PRO A 332 -11.13 8.46 -10.73
C PRO A 332 -10.79 8.81 -9.27
N GLU A 333 -11.81 9.01 -8.45
CA GLU A 333 -11.68 9.22 -7.00
C GLU A 333 -12.69 8.32 -6.29
N TYR A 334 -12.23 7.57 -5.29
CA TYR A 334 -13.06 6.61 -4.59
C TYR A 334 -12.54 6.31 -3.19
N ARG A 335 -13.42 5.72 -2.38
CA ARG A 335 -13.07 4.90 -1.22
C ARG A 335 -13.70 3.52 -1.41
N LEU A 336 -12.87 2.49 -1.42
CA LEU A 336 -13.30 1.10 -1.37
C LEU A 336 -13.01 0.57 0.04
N GLU A 337 -14.00 -0.05 0.66
CA GLU A 337 -13.92 -0.56 2.03
C GLU A 337 -14.53 -1.97 2.09
N TYR A 338 -13.90 -2.89 2.82
CA TYR A 338 -14.48 -4.20 3.11
C TYR A 338 -14.17 -4.68 4.53
N HIS A 339 -15.01 -5.58 5.02
CA HIS A 339 -14.91 -6.16 6.37
C HIS A 339 -14.48 -7.63 6.30
N LEU A 340 -13.28 -7.93 6.81
CA LEU A 340 -12.72 -9.28 6.91
C LEU A 340 -13.13 -9.94 8.23
N LYS A 341 -13.86 -11.06 8.17
CA LYS A 341 -14.38 -11.80 9.34
C LYS A 341 -13.52 -12.97 9.76
N THR A 342 -12.89 -13.68 8.84
CA THR A 342 -11.97 -14.78 9.16
C THR A 342 -10.85 -14.81 8.13
N LEU A 343 -9.68 -15.29 8.55
CA LEU A 343 -8.54 -15.52 7.68
C LEU A 343 -7.81 -16.80 8.10
N ASP A 344 -7.56 -17.67 7.12
CA ASP A 344 -6.81 -18.92 7.24
C ASP A 344 -5.96 -19.08 5.98
N PHE A 345 -4.98 -18.18 5.80
CA PHE A 345 -3.93 -18.20 4.76
C PHE A 345 -2.56 -18.12 5.45
N GLY A 346 -2.36 -19.01 6.41
CA GLY A 346 -1.14 -19.11 7.20
C GLY A 346 -1.09 -18.31 8.49
N GLY A 347 0.13 -18.22 9.00
CA GLY A 347 0.47 -17.66 10.30
C GLY A 347 0.11 -18.57 11.47
N GLN A 348 0.52 -18.20 12.68
CA GLN A 348 0.31 -19.02 13.86
C GLN A 348 -1.16 -19.03 14.29
N ARG A 349 -1.59 -20.13 14.89
CA ARG A 349 -2.76 -20.22 15.76
C ARG A 349 -2.31 -20.71 17.12
N ASN A 350 -2.57 -19.93 18.17
CA ASN A 350 -2.18 -20.28 19.54
C ASN A 350 -0.67 -20.60 19.68
N GLY A 351 0.19 -19.84 19.02
CA GLY A 351 1.65 -19.98 19.11
C GLY A 351 2.27 -21.07 18.22
N SER A 352 1.50 -21.68 17.31
CA SER A 352 1.97 -22.74 16.41
C SER A 352 1.54 -22.48 14.98
N ILE A 353 2.45 -22.66 14.02
CA ILE A 353 2.09 -22.70 12.58
C ILE A 353 1.45 -24.04 12.19
N LEU A 354 1.52 -25.04 13.07
CA LEU A 354 0.84 -26.32 12.93
C LEU A 354 -0.49 -26.26 13.69
N TYR A 355 -1.61 -26.30 12.98
CA TYR A 355 -2.96 -26.22 13.56
C TYR A 355 -3.96 -26.89 12.63
N ASP A 356 -5.03 -27.49 13.18
CA ASP A 356 -6.11 -28.10 12.40
C ASP A 356 -5.67 -29.11 11.32
N GLY A 357 -4.53 -29.77 11.53
CA GLY A 357 -3.92 -30.69 10.56
C GLY A 357 -3.18 -30.00 9.41
N LYS A 358 -3.03 -28.68 9.47
CA LYS A 358 -2.35 -27.82 8.50
C LYS A 358 -0.96 -27.40 8.97
N GLU A 359 -0.11 -27.04 8.01
CA GLU A 359 1.18 -26.39 8.22
C GLU A 359 1.17 -25.03 7.51
N ASN A 360 1.26 -23.95 8.28
CA ASN A 360 1.19 -22.58 7.78
C ASN A 360 0.00 -22.35 6.83
N GLY A 361 -1.17 -22.90 7.17
CA GLY A 361 -2.41 -22.79 6.40
C GLY A 361 -2.59 -23.82 5.28
N TYR A 362 -1.51 -24.49 4.85
CA TYR A 362 -1.54 -25.54 3.84
C TYR A 362 -1.97 -26.88 4.43
N THR A 363 -2.75 -27.62 3.67
CA THR A 363 -3.12 -29.01 3.98
C THR A 363 -2.00 -29.95 3.51
N PRO A 364 -1.31 -30.66 4.41
CA PRO A 364 -0.30 -31.64 4.03
C PRO A 364 -0.98 -32.79 3.32
N GLU A 365 -0.64 -33.03 2.06
CA GLU A 365 -1.11 -34.17 1.28
C GLU A 365 0.11 -34.92 0.74
N ASP A 366 0.29 -36.17 1.17
CA ASP A 366 1.49 -36.98 0.90
C ASP A 366 1.81 -37.16 -0.60
N GLU A 367 0.82 -36.96 -1.49
CA GLU A 367 0.93 -37.15 -2.94
C GLU A 367 0.84 -35.85 -3.77
N GLN A 368 0.54 -34.70 -3.16
CA GLN A 368 0.45 -33.41 -3.87
C GLN A 368 1.55 -32.45 -3.40
N CYS A 369 2.52 -32.20 -4.27
CA CYS A 369 3.54 -31.19 -4.03
C CYS A 369 2.99 -29.80 -4.29
N LYS A 370 3.03 -28.95 -3.26
CA LYS A 370 2.60 -27.55 -3.33
C LYS A 370 3.84 -26.68 -3.52
N THR A 371 4.06 -26.25 -4.74
CA THR A 371 5.27 -25.54 -5.16
C THR A 371 4.92 -24.37 -6.08
N GLN A 372 5.91 -23.54 -6.40
CA GLN A 372 5.75 -22.47 -7.39
C GLN A 372 5.72 -22.99 -8.84
N PHE A 373 5.35 -24.25 -9.09
CA PHE A 373 5.33 -24.82 -10.43
C PHE A 373 4.29 -24.13 -11.34
N PRO A 374 4.63 -23.70 -12.58
CA PRO A 374 5.93 -23.78 -13.26
C PRO A 374 6.72 -22.45 -13.34
N TYR A 375 6.60 -21.57 -12.33
CA TYR A 375 7.12 -20.20 -12.28
C TYR A 375 7.98 -19.97 -11.01
N ALA A 376 9.22 -20.45 -10.99
CA ALA A 376 10.12 -20.27 -9.85
C ALA A 376 10.63 -18.82 -9.72
N GLU A 377 11.17 -18.44 -8.54
CA GLU A 377 11.75 -17.11 -8.23
C GLU A 377 12.98 -16.70 -9.10
N GLY A 378 13.28 -17.43 -10.19
CA GLY A 378 14.32 -17.15 -11.18
C GLY A 378 15.45 -18.20 -11.18
N ILE A 379 16.08 -18.43 -12.35
CA ILE A 379 17.23 -19.36 -12.44
C ILE A 379 18.42 -18.81 -11.65
N GLY A 380 19.03 -19.67 -10.84
CA GLY A 380 20.20 -19.32 -10.02
C GLY A 380 19.82 -18.68 -8.69
N THR A 381 18.53 -18.66 -8.34
CA THR A 381 18.08 -18.31 -6.99
C THR A 381 18.72 -19.26 -5.96
N PRO A 382 19.41 -18.74 -4.93
CA PRO A 382 20.06 -19.59 -3.94
C PRO A 382 19.07 -20.57 -3.29
N GLY A 383 19.41 -21.85 -3.31
CA GLY A 383 18.55 -22.91 -2.77
C GLY A 383 17.64 -23.59 -3.80
N TRP A 384 17.71 -23.20 -5.08
CA TRP A 384 17.04 -23.89 -6.17
C TRP A 384 18.02 -24.17 -7.33
N ASP A 385 18.36 -25.46 -7.51
CA ASP A 385 19.32 -25.93 -8.53
C ASP A 385 18.65 -26.85 -9.58
N ASN A 386 17.31 -26.85 -9.65
CA ASN A 386 16.56 -27.80 -10.46
C ASN A 386 16.42 -27.35 -11.92
N ASP A 387 16.12 -28.32 -12.77
CA ASP A 387 15.88 -28.10 -14.20
C ASP A 387 14.53 -27.41 -14.40
N PRO A 388 14.48 -26.17 -14.94
CA PRO A 388 13.24 -25.46 -15.15
C PRO A 388 12.35 -26.12 -16.22
N THR A 389 12.83 -27.18 -16.90
CA THR A 389 12.05 -27.99 -17.84
C THR A 389 11.51 -29.29 -17.23
N ASP A 390 11.72 -29.53 -15.93
CA ASP A 390 11.20 -30.73 -15.25
C ASP A 390 9.67 -30.64 -15.10
N PRO A 391 8.90 -31.56 -15.70
CA PRO A 391 7.44 -31.56 -15.61
C PRO A 391 6.92 -32.01 -14.25
N ASP A 392 7.76 -32.52 -13.34
CA ASP A 392 7.35 -32.94 -12.01
C ASP A 392 7.22 -31.73 -11.07
N PRO A 393 6.01 -31.35 -10.61
CA PRO A 393 5.83 -30.22 -9.70
C PRO A 393 6.59 -30.37 -8.37
N CYS A 394 6.92 -31.60 -7.95
CA CYS A 394 7.70 -31.87 -6.75
C CYS A 394 9.17 -31.45 -6.85
N SER A 395 9.67 -31.24 -8.06
CA SER A 395 11.02 -30.72 -8.30
C SER A 395 11.10 -29.19 -8.20
N TRP A 396 9.99 -28.50 -7.89
CA TRP A 396 9.96 -27.03 -7.84
C TRP A 396 9.99 -26.50 -6.40
N GLN A 397 10.12 -25.19 -6.25
CA GLN A 397 10.28 -24.54 -4.95
C GLN A 397 9.03 -24.72 -4.09
N SER A 398 9.15 -25.44 -2.96
CA SER A 398 8.08 -25.64 -1.98
C SER A 398 7.54 -24.31 -1.46
N VAL A 399 6.22 -24.13 -1.48
CA VAL A 399 5.57 -22.97 -0.84
C VAL A 399 5.10 -23.28 0.59
N VAL A 400 5.14 -24.55 1.00
CA VAL A 400 4.74 -24.97 2.35
C VAL A 400 5.86 -24.69 3.36
N ASP A 401 7.08 -25.11 3.01
CA ASP A 401 8.22 -25.19 3.90
C ASP A 401 9.55 -24.81 3.20
N GLY A 402 10.67 -24.94 3.92
CA GLY A 402 11.98 -24.68 3.34
C GLY A 402 12.24 -23.19 3.03
N PRO A 403 13.28 -22.88 2.23
CA PRO A 403 13.73 -21.51 1.99
C PRO A 403 12.74 -20.65 1.20
N PHE A 404 11.73 -21.28 0.56
CA PHE A 404 10.71 -20.60 -0.23
C PHE A 404 9.33 -20.61 0.45
N GLY A 405 9.16 -21.30 1.57
CA GLY A 405 7.87 -21.48 2.23
C GLY A 405 7.24 -20.18 2.72
N TYR A 406 6.02 -19.90 2.28
CA TYR A 406 5.13 -18.86 2.79
C TYR A 406 3.69 -19.15 2.36
N ASN A 407 2.74 -18.52 3.04
CA ASN A 407 1.36 -18.43 2.57
C ASN A 407 0.94 -16.97 2.56
N ALA A 408 0.02 -16.59 1.68
CA ALA A 408 -0.34 -15.19 1.53
C ALA A 408 -1.78 -14.96 1.08
N PHE A 409 -2.30 -13.77 1.42
CA PHE A 409 -3.62 -13.32 1.01
C PHE A 409 -3.59 -11.83 0.70
N HIS A 410 -4.10 -11.43 -0.46
CA HIS A 410 -4.28 -10.01 -0.78
C HIS A 410 -5.49 -9.51 -0.01
N LEU A 411 -5.22 -8.84 1.10
CA LEU A 411 -6.26 -8.20 1.91
C LEU A 411 -6.94 -7.15 1.03
N LEU A 412 -6.17 -6.25 0.41
CA LEU A 412 -6.68 -5.36 -0.62
C LEU A 412 -5.55 -4.82 -1.51
N GLY A 413 -5.56 -5.17 -2.79
CA GLY A 413 -4.68 -4.60 -3.81
C GLY A 413 -5.43 -3.73 -4.81
N ILE A 414 -4.76 -2.74 -5.41
CA ILE A 414 -5.20 -2.08 -6.65
C ILE A 414 -4.19 -2.38 -7.75
N VAL A 415 -4.70 -2.86 -8.89
CA VAL A 415 -3.88 -3.21 -10.05
C VAL A 415 -3.93 -2.18 -11.17
N ASP A 416 -3.04 -2.31 -12.15
CA ASP A 416 -2.87 -1.38 -13.28
C ASP A 416 -3.50 -1.85 -14.60
N PHE A 417 -4.25 -2.95 -14.59
CA PHE A 417 -4.81 -3.59 -15.77
C PHE A 417 -6.30 -3.89 -15.60
N ALA A 418 -6.98 -4.09 -16.73
CA ALA A 418 -8.40 -4.38 -16.73
C ALA A 418 -8.67 -5.88 -16.51
N ASP A 419 -9.84 -6.16 -15.93
CA ASP A 419 -10.41 -7.51 -15.86
C ASP A 419 -9.50 -8.56 -15.18
N PRO A 420 -9.03 -8.28 -13.93
CA PRO A 420 -8.05 -9.14 -13.27
C PRO A 420 -8.59 -10.55 -13.03
N LYS A 421 -7.76 -11.55 -13.29
CA LYS A 421 -8.03 -12.98 -13.04
C LYS A 421 -6.79 -13.62 -12.42
N PRO A 422 -6.92 -14.75 -11.70
CA PRO A 422 -5.76 -15.41 -11.12
C PRO A 422 -4.71 -15.74 -12.19
N ALA A 423 -3.45 -15.55 -11.82
CA ALA A 423 -2.26 -15.74 -12.63
C ALA A 423 -1.06 -16.04 -11.74
N ASN A 424 0.08 -16.38 -12.33
CA ASN A 424 1.32 -16.66 -11.60
C ASN A 424 1.71 -15.52 -10.65
N LEU A 425 2.36 -15.87 -9.54
CA LEU A 425 2.82 -14.96 -8.49
C LEU A 425 3.58 -13.73 -9.04
N HIS A 426 4.47 -13.96 -10.00
CA HIS A 426 5.42 -12.96 -10.47
C HIS A 426 4.77 -11.88 -11.33
N PHE A 427 3.72 -12.21 -12.08
CA PHE A 427 2.88 -11.24 -12.76
C PHE A 427 2.34 -10.16 -11.80
N TRP A 428 1.84 -10.58 -10.63
CA TRP A 428 1.33 -9.64 -9.63
C TRP A 428 2.42 -8.73 -9.06
N HIS A 429 3.66 -9.21 -8.97
CA HIS A 429 4.78 -8.39 -8.53
C HIS A 429 5.08 -7.22 -9.47
N TYR A 430 4.63 -7.30 -10.71
CA TYR A 430 4.86 -6.30 -11.75
C TYR A 430 3.66 -5.39 -12.07
N ARG A 431 2.43 -5.83 -11.75
CA ARG A 431 1.17 -5.20 -12.22
C ARG A 431 0.29 -4.61 -11.11
N ARG A 432 0.87 -4.31 -9.95
CA ARG A 432 0.17 -3.70 -8.80
C ARG A 432 0.59 -2.25 -8.60
N LYS A 433 -0.35 -1.38 -8.21
CA LYS A 433 -0.11 0.01 -7.80
C LYS A 433 0.10 0.11 -6.28
N ILE A 434 -0.71 -0.63 -5.52
CA ILE A 434 -0.64 -0.73 -4.05
C ILE A 434 -0.98 -2.14 -3.60
N LEU A 435 -0.59 -2.48 -2.37
CA LEU A 435 -1.08 -3.68 -1.71
C LEU A 435 -1.17 -3.52 -0.19
N MET A 436 -2.23 -4.07 0.37
CA MET A 436 -2.24 -4.58 1.73
C MET A 436 -2.37 -6.10 1.66
N ASP A 437 -1.45 -6.84 2.26
CA ASP A 437 -1.45 -8.30 2.27
C ASP A 437 -1.07 -8.89 3.62
N SER A 438 -1.47 -10.14 3.79
CA SER A 438 -0.95 -11.03 4.82
C SER A 438 0.14 -11.86 4.17
N PHE A 439 1.38 -11.74 4.65
CA PHE A 439 2.51 -12.52 4.16
C PHE A 439 3.09 -13.38 5.29
N ALA A 440 2.62 -14.62 5.39
CA ALA A 440 2.98 -15.55 6.45
C ALA A 440 4.19 -16.40 6.05
N GLN A 441 5.40 -15.88 6.25
CA GLN A 441 6.64 -16.64 5.99
C GLN A 441 6.75 -17.88 6.89
N HIS A 442 7.19 -18.99 6.31
CA HIS A 442 7.58 -20.18 7.06
C HIS A 442 8.88 -19.89 7.86
N PRO A 443 9.05 -20.44 9.08
CA PRO A 443 10.28 -20.31 9.85
C PRO A 443 11.56 -20.73 9.10
N ASP A 444 11.48 -21.74 8.22
CA ASP A 444 12.63 -22.18 7.41
C ASP A 444 13.09 -21.12 6.41
N ARG A 445 12.15 -20.36 5.82
CA ARG A 445 12.44 -19.22 4.94
C ARG A 445 13.19 -18.12 5.68
N ILE A 446 12.86 -17.91 6.96
CA ILE A 446 13.53 -16.92 7.82
C ILE A 446 14.93 -17.41 8.23
N GLY A 447 15.05 -18.71 8.55
CA GLY A 447 16.27 -19.33 9.04
C GLY A 447 16.84 -18.60 10.26
N SER A 448 18.11 -18.21 10.18
CA SER A 448 18.78 -17.47 11.26
C SER A 448 18.62 -15.94 11.15
N GLY A 449 18.06 -15.42 10.05
CA GLY A 449 17.84 -13.99 9.81
C GLY A 449 16.63 -13.42 10.57
N SER A 450 16.38 -12.11 10.47
CA SER A 450 15.23 -11.49 11.15
C SER A 450 13.89 -11.77 10.45
N GLY A 451 13.92 -12.17 9.17
CA GLY A 451 12.74 -12.34 8.31
C GLY A 451 12.10 -11.02 7.90
N GLY A 452 12.77 -9.88 8.10
CA GLY A 452 12.18 -8.54 8.00
C GLY A 452 11.93 -7.92 9.37
N ARG A 453 10.98 -6.99 9.43
CA ARG A 453 10.61 -6.22 10.62
C ARG A 453 9.09 -6.16 10.79
N VAL A 454 8.64 -5.98 12.01
CA VAL A 454 7.24 -5.67 12.34
C VAL A 454 7.24 -4.46 13.26
N CYS A 455 6.37 -3.51 12.98
CA CYS A 455 6.14 -2.37 13.84
C CYS A 455 5.21 -2.74 14.99
N ASP A 456 5.49 -2.23 16.19
CA ASP A 456 4.57 -2.19 17.32
C ASP A 456 3.88 -0.81 17.35
N PRO A 457 2.64 -0.70 16.85
CA PRO A 457 1.90 0.56 16.89
C PRO A 457 1.73 1.17 18.29
N SER A 458 1.88 0.41 19.39
CA SER A 458 1.66 0.96 20.73
C SER A 458 2.75 1.94 21.17
N ASP A 459 3.98 1.75 20.71
CA ASP A 459 5.15 2.57 21.07
C ASP A 459 6.03 2.97 19.88
N ASN A 460 5.65 2.59 18.65
CA ASN A 460 6.37 2.84 17.39
C ASN A 460 7.79 2.27 17.38
N SER A 461 8.06 1.22 18.15
CA SER A 461 9.28 0.43 18.06
C SER A 461 9.13 -0.72 17.06
N SER A 462 10.24 -1.15 16.46
CA SER A 462 10.24 -2.30 15.54
C SER A 462 10.94 -3.51 16.16
N TYR A 463 10.43 -4.72 15.90
CA TYR A 463 11.06 -5.99 16.27
C TYR A 463 11.23 -6.89 15.04
N ALA A 464 11.96 -7.99 15.19
CA ALA A 464 12.20 -8.92 14.10
C ALA A 464 10.92 -9.68 13.73
N TYR A 465 10.68 -9.86 12.43
CA TYR A 465 9.55 -10.64 11.92
C TYR A 465 9.52 -12.07 12.49
N ARG A 466 10.68 -12.70 12.70
CA ARG A 466 10.75 -14.04 13.34
C ARG A 466 10.02 -14.13 14.68
N ASP A 467 9.99 -13.03 15.43
CA ASP A 467 9.43 -12.97 16.79
C ASP A 467 7.92 -12.64 16.79
N SER A 468 7.32 -12.50 15.60
CA SER A 468 5.88 -12.30 15.37
C SER A 468 5.10 -13.63 15.39
N THR A 469 3.78 -13.56 15.29
CA THR A 469 2.89 -14.68 15.03
C THR A 469 2.76 -14.99 13.54
N TYR A 470 3.49 -14.29 12.67
CA TYR A 470 3.40 -14.42 11.20
C TYR A 470 2.02 -14.06 10.61
N ASN A 471 1.10 -13.52 11.42
CA ASN A 471 -0.20 -13.00 10.98
C ASN A 471 -0.09 -11.50 10.70
N VAL A 472 0.94 -11.11 9.94
CA VAL A 472 1.26 -9.69 9.74
C VAL A 472 0.30 -9.02 8.76
N ILE A 473 0.23 -7.70 8.83
CA ILE A 473 -0.32 -6.87 7.75
C ILE A 473 0.82 -6.04 7.21
N ASP A 474 1.19 -6.32 5.98
CA ASP A 474 2.03 -5.46 5.19
C ASP A 474 1.16 -4.41 4.48
N MET A 475 1.60 -3.15 4.49
CA MET A 475 0.92 -2.03 3.83
C MET A 475 1.95 -1.29 2.98
N TRP A 476 1.88 -1.44 1.68
CA TRP A 476 2.90 -0.87 0.79
C TRP A 476 2.36 -0.27 -0.49
N PHE A 477 3.17 0.62 -1.04
CA PHE A 477 2.99 1.24 -2.35
C PHE A 477 4.02 0.68 -3.32
N ASN A 478 3.61 0.40 -4.56
CA ASN A 478 4.51 -0.12 -5.58
C ASN A 478 5.21 1.06 -6.26
N GLY A 479 6.53 1.11 -6.12
CA GLY A 479 7.39 2.03 -6.85
C GLY A 479 7.74 1.52 -8.25
N LEU A 480 8.71 2.20 -8.87
CA LEU A 480 9.22 1.77 -10.18
C LEU A 480 9.78 0.34 -10.14
N PRO A 481 9.62 -0.43 -11.22
CA PRO A 481 10.19 -1.76 -11.32
C PRO A 481 11.72 -1.71 -11.46
N ASN A 482 12.35 -2.84 -11.14
CA ASN A 482 13.73 -3.06 -11.58
C ASN A 482 13.72 -3.25 -13.10
N PHE A 483 14.05 -2.18 -13.84
CA PHE A 483 14.06 -2.21 -15.31
C PHE A 483 15.19 -3.06 -15.93
N THR A 484 16.16 -3.52 -15.13
CA THR A 484 17.26 -4.34 -15.63
C THR A 484 17.70 -5.34 -14.55
N PRO A 485 16.87 -6.35 -14.24
CA PRO A 485 17.26 -7.42 -13.33
C PRO A 485 18.53 -8.14 -13.83
N GLY A 486 19.24 -8.73 -12.87
CA GLY A 486 20.40 -9.58 -13.16
C GLY A 486 20.01 -10.80 -13.98
N THR A 487 21.02 -11.54 -14.46
CA THR A 487 20.78 -12.74 -15.26
C THR A 487 19.92 -13.77 -14.52
N GLY A 488 18.83 -14.22 -15.15
CA GLY A 488 17.86 -15.14 -14.54
C GLY A 488 16.97 -14.54 -13.45
N GLY A 489 17.09 -13.24 -13.18
CA GLY A 489 16.25 -12.55 -12.19
C GLY A 489 14.89 -12.17 -12.77
N ILE A 490 13.87 -12.18 -11.92
CA ILE A 490 12.51 -11.75 -12.24
C ILE A 490 12.37 -10.22 -12.22
N THR A 491 11.47 -9.67 -13.04
CA THR A 491 11.02 -8.28 -12.89
C THR A 491 9.97 -8.15 -11.80
N GLY A 492 9.86 -6.96 -11.22
CA GLY A 492 8.89 -6.62 -10.20
C GLY A 492 9.03 -5.17 -9.77
N ASN A 493 7.94 -4.58 -9.30
CA ASN A 493 7.94 -3.27 -8.69
C ASN A 493 8.75 -3.27 -7.40
N SER A 494 9.45 -2.16 -7.13
CA SER A 494 9.98 -1.94 -5.79
C SER A 494 8.83 -1.81 -4.79
N GLN A 495 8.94 -2.47 -3.64
CA GLN A 495 7.94 -2.45 -2.58
C GLN A 495 8.32 -1.43 -1.51
N TRP A 496 7.41 -0.50 -1.19
CA TRP A 496 7.66 0.57 -0.23
C TRP A 496 6.65 0.55 0.92
N PHE A 497 7.11 0.04 2.06
CA PHE A 497 6.29 -0.29 3.22
C PHE A 497 6.08 0.93 4.10
N SER A 498 4.86 1.11 4.60
CA SER A 498 4.48 2.21 5.48
C SER A 498 4.00 1.67 6.82
N THR A 499 4.55 2.19 7.91
CA THR A 499 4.18 1.79 9.27
C THR A 499 4.15 3.03 10.17
N THR A 500 3.60 2.92 11.38
CA THR A 500 3.71 4.03 12.35
C THR A 500 5.16 4.24 12.80
N CYS A 501 6.00 3.20 12.77
CA CYS A 501 7.43 3.27 13.04
C CYS A 501 8.21 4.07 11.96
N THR A 502 7.63 4.26 10.77
CA THR A 502 8.15 5.18 9.74
C THR A 502 7.31 6.46 9.64
N ARG A 503 6.36 6.67 10.57
CA ARG A 503 5.39 7.76 10.54
C ARG A 503 4.63 7.83 9.21
N GLY A 504 4.32 6.66 8.65
CA GLY A 504 3.66 6.51 7.37
C GLY A 504 4.51 6.81 6.14
N LEU A 505 5.81 7.14 6.28
CA LEU A 505 6.70 7.24 5.12
C LEU A 505 6.90 5.86 4.51
N PRO A 506 6.61 5.69 3.20
CA PRO A 506 6.98 4.48 2.49
C PRO A 506 8.51 4.34 2.48
N VAL A 507 9.02 3.18 2.88
CA VAL A 507 10.46 2.85 2.85
C VAL A 507 10.72 1.53 2.13
N PRO A 508 11.85 1.37 1.42
CA PRO A 508 12.14 0.18 0.62
C PRO A 508 12.75 -0.94 1.49
N ILE A 509 12.06 -1.33 2.55
CA ILE A 509 12.48 -2.40 3.49
C ILE A 509 11.47 -3.53 3.39
N SER A 510 11.90 -4.70 2.91
CA SER A 510 11.01 -5.83 2.65
C SER A 510 11.34 -7.07 3.53
N PRO A 511 10.37 -7.65 4.24
CA PRO A 511 9.11 -7.04 4.66
C PRO A 511 9.30 -6.10 5.87
N TYR A 512 8.44 -5.08 5.97
CA TYR A 512 8.29 -4.22 7.14
C TYR A 512 6.81 -4.03 7.48
N ALA A 513 6.25 -4.97 8.22
CA ALA A 513 4.83 -5.03 8.54
C ALA A 513 4.38 -3.90 9.46
N ALA A 514 3.17 -3.41 9.21
CA ALA A 514 2.56 -2.32 9.98
C ALA A 514 2.01 -2.78 11.33
N ALA A 515 1.51 -4.02 11.42
CA ALA A 515 0.98 -4.62 12.64
C ALA A 515 0.75 -6.14 12.47
N GLU A 516 0.25 -6.78 13.51
CA GLU A 516 -0.19 -8.18 13.52
C GLU A 516 -1.70 -8.30 13.76
N MET A 517 -2.36 -9.07 12.90
CA MET A 517 -3.73 -9.54 13.13
C MET A 517 -3.77 -10.63 14.20
N GLN A 518 -4.96 -10.88 14.75
CA GLN A 518 -5.23 -11.94 15.72
C GLN A 518 -6.33 -12.88 15.19
N PRO A 519 -6.04 -13.78 14.24
CA PRO A 519 -7.03 -14.71 13.70
C PRO A 519 -7.72 -15.59 14.76
N GLU A 520 -7.12 -15.79 15.93
CA GLU A 520 -7.76 -16.54 17.04
C GLU A 520 -8.97 -15.81 17.64
N LEU A 521 -9.06 -14.50 17.47
CA LEU A 521 -10.19 -13.70 17.92
C LEU A 521 -11.30 -13.61 16.86
N MET A 522 -11.00 -13.97 15.62
CA MET A 522 -11.97 -13.99 14.53
C MET A 522 -12.99 -15.14 14.70
N PRO A 523 -14.28 -14.96 14.37
CA PRO A 523 -14.89 -13.77 13.77
C PRO A 523 -15.44 -12.74 14.77
N ASN A 524 -15.13 -12.88 16.07
CA ASN A 524 -15.64 -11.97 17.11
C ASN A 524 -14.86 -10.65 17.18
N SER A 525 -13.63 -10.63 16.68
CA SER A 525 -12.86 -9.44 16.34
C SER A 525 -12.58 -9.47 14.84
N ASP A 526 -12.98 -8.44 14.11
CA ASP A 526 -12.83 -8.33 12.66
C ASP A 526 -12.02 -7.09 12.27
N TYR A 527 -11.62 -7.04 11.00
CA TYR A 527 -10.81 -5.96 10.44
C TYR A 527 -11.54 -5.29 9.30
N VAL A 528 -11.43 -3.97 9.23
CA VAL A 528 -11.95 -3.17 8.13
C VAL A 528 -10.75 -2.65 7.35
N PHE A 529 -10.65 -3.05 6.09
CA PHE A 529 -9.63 -2.56 5.17
C PHE A 529 -10.27 -1.56 4.22
N ALA A 530 -9.54 -0.50 3.90
CA ALA A 530 -9.95 0.46 2.91
C ALA A 530 -8.78 1.02 2.09
N VAL A 531 -9.09 1.35 0.84
CA VAL A 531 -8.22 2.14 -0.04
C VAL A 531 -8.99 3.35 -0.50
N GLU A 532 -8.35 4.51 -0.43
CA GLU A 532 -8.82 5.74 -1.04
C GLU A 532 -7.90 6.14 -2.17
N ARG A 533 -8.49 6.62 -3.26
CA ARG A 533 -7.80 7.34 -4.32
C ARG A 533 -8.33 8.77 -4.36
N SER A 534 -7.45 9.75 -4.14
CA SER A 534 -7.71 11.17 -4.39
C SER A 534 -7.21 11.57 -5.78
N ASP A 535 -7.30 12.86 -6.11
CA ASP A 535 -6.63 13.46 -7.25
C ASP A 535 -5.10 13.47 -7.11
N THR A 536 -4.56 13.30 -5.90
CA THR A 536 -3.12 13.41 -5.61
C THR A 536 -2.42 12.11 -5.23
N GLY A 537 -3.13 11.09 -4.76
CA GLY A 537 -2.47 9.89 -4.23
C GLY A 537 -3.41 8.76 -3.80
N TYR A 538 -2.81 7.75 -3.17
CA TYR A 538 -3.53 6.66 -2.52
C TYR A 538 -3.41 6.77 -1.00
N THR A 539 -4.46 6.37 -0.29
CA THR A 539 -4.42 6.11 1.16
C THR A 539 -4.78 4.67 1.44
N LEU A 540 -3.90 3.97 2.15
CA LEU A 540 -4.14 2.63 2.68
C LEU A 540 -4.63 2.74 4.13
N GLU A 541 -5.66 1.99 4.48
CA GLU A 541 -6.24 2.02 5.81
C GLU A 541 -6.63 0.62 6.28
N VAL A 542 -6.32 0.31 7.54
CA VAL A 542 -6.83 -0.86 8.24
C VAL A 542 -7.24 -0.48 9.66
N THR A 543 -8.43 -0.93 10.07
CA THR A 543 -8.92 -0.78 11.44
C THR A 543 -9.20 -2.14 12.05
N GLY A 544 -8.73 -2.39 13.26
CA GLY A 544 -8.98 -3.62 13.99
C GLY A 544 -8.21 -3.69 15.30
N ASP A 545 -8.30 -4.83 15.98
CA ASP A 545 -7.59 -5.09 17.22
C ASP A 545 -6.24 -5.79 16.95
N PHE A 546 -5.16 -5.03 16.93
CA PHE A 546 -3.82 -5.57 16.63
C PHE A 546 -3.15 -6.14 17.88
N LEU A 547 -2.43 -7.25 17.75
CA LEU A 547 -1.79 -7.96 18.87
C LEU A 547 -0.96 -7.02 19.76
N ARG A 548 -0.21 -6.11 19.11
CA ARG A 548 0.65 -5.10 19.75
C ARG A 548 0.23 -3.69 19.30
N GLY A 549 -0.86 -3.20 19.86
CA GLY A 549 -1.42 -1.91 19.46
C GLY A 549 -2.85 -1.69 19.94
N GLY A 550 -3.55 -2.80 20.21
CA GLY A 550 -4.96 -2.79 20.57
C GLY A 550 -5.83 -2.33 19.41
N TYR A 551 -7.09 -2.00 19.72
CA TYR A 551 -8.02 -1.47 18.74
C TYR A 551 -7.63 -0.07 18.25
N ARG A 552 -7.30 0.07 16.97
CA ARG A 552 -6.99 1.36 16.33
C ARG A 552 -7.15 1.30 14.82
N THR A 553 -6.97 2.45 14.18
CA THR A 553 -6.86 2.61 12.73
C THR A 553 -5.42 2.94 12.37
N LEU A 554 -4.84 2.18 11.44
CA LEU A 554 -3.58 2.50 10.76
C LEU A 554 -3.94 3.07 9.39
N ARG A 555 -3.39 4.24 9.06
CA ARG A 555 -3.74 4.97 7.84
C ARG A 555 -2.50 5.65 7.28
N PHE A 556 -2.14 5.32 6.03
CA PHE A 556 -0.93 5.82 5.39
C PHE A 556 -1.24 6.35 3.99
N TYR A 557 -0.80 7.57 3.71
CA TYR A 557 -0.97 8.23 2.42
C TYR A 557 0.36 8.28 1.67
N SER A 558 0.33 8.01 0.37
CA SER A 558 1.44 8.26 -0.53
C SER A 558 0.95 9.04 -1.76
N PRO A 559 1.57 10.17 -2.09
CA PRO A 559 1.25 10.91 -3.31
C PRO A 559 1.69 10.11 -4.55
N PHE A 560 1.04 10.33 -5.69
CA PHE A 560 1.40 9.69 -6.95
C PHE A 560 2.84 9.99 -7.38
N ILE A 561 3.27 11.23 -7.16
CA ILE A 561 4.62 11.76 -7.44
C ILE A 561 5.07 12.66 -6.28
N GLY A 562 6.39 12.88 -6.14
CA GLY A 562 6.95 13.76 -5.11
C GLY A 562 7.09 13.13 -3.72
N GLY A 563 6.61 11.89 -3.52
CA GLY A 563 6.88 11.08 -2.33
C GLY A 563 8.25 10.39 -2.37
N ALA A 564 8.46 9.42 -1.48
CA ALA A 564 9.71 8.64 -1.42
C ALA A 564 10.02 7.88 -2.73
N THR A 565 8.98 7.52 -3.48
CA THR A 565 9.01 6.93 -4.82
C THR A 565 7.73 7.33 -5.58
N PRO A 566 7.74 7.47 -6.92
CA PRO A 566 6.48 7.58 -7.66
C PRO A 566 5.72 6.24 -7.61
N ILE A 567 4.39 6.30 -7.53
CA ILE A 567 3.56 5.10 -7.56
C ILE A 567 3.45 4.61 -9.01
N TRP A 568 3.82 3.35 -9.24
CA TRP A 568 3.78 2.72 -10.55
C TRP A 568 2.39 2.86 -11.19
N HIS A 569 2.37 3.29 -12.45
CA HIS A 569 1.15 3.39 -13.26
C HIS A 569 -0.03 4.10 -12.57
N TYR A 570 0.25 5.18 -11.81
CA TYR A 570 -0.80 5.89 -11.08
C TYR A 570 -1.87 6.56 -11.95
N ASN A 571 -1.56 6.84 -13.23
CA ASN A 571 -2.41 7.58 -14.14
C ASN A 571 -3.55 6.71 -14.68
N ASN A 572 -4.78 7.16 -14.44
CA ASN A 572 -5.99 6.51 -14.95
C ASN A 572 -6.44 7.13 -16.27
N THR A 573 -5.88 8.28 -16.64
CA THR A 573 -6.07 8.96 -17.91
C THR A 573 -4.72 9.48 -18.43
N PRO A 574 -4.55 9.67 -19.76
CA PRO A 574 -3.27 10.12 -20.32
C PRO A 574 -2.83 11.50 -19.85
N ASP A 575 -3.76 12.40 -19.54
CA ASP A 575 -3.47 13.77 -19.10
C ASP A 575 -2.85 13.85 -17.69
N GLN A 576 -2.91 12.77 -16.90
CA GLN A 576 -2.34 12.74 -15.55
C GLN A 576 -0.83 12.47 -15.52
N TYR A 577 -0.21 12.11 -16.65
CA TYR A 577 1.18 11.69 -16.70
C TYR A 577 1.87 12.17 -17.99
N ASP A 578 3.13 12.60 -17.86
CA ASP A 578 3.88 13.26 -18.94
C ASP A 578 4.97 12.39 -19.59
N GLY A 579 5.10 11.13 -19.19
CA GLY A 579 6.15 10.23 -19.71
C GLY A 579 7.48 10.29 -18.97
N ARG A 580 7.63 11.06 -17.88
CA ARG A 580 8.94 11.26 -17.22
C ARG A 580 9.61 9.97 -16.70
N TYR A 581 8.83 8.94 -16.41
CA TYR A 581 9.29 7.65 -15.91
C TYR A 581 9.30 6.55 -16.98
N ASP A 582 9.06 6.88 -18.25
CA ASP A 582 9.06 5.90 -19.33
C ASP A 582 10.45 5.33 -19.54
N ARG A 583 10.57 4.01 -19.55
CA ARG A 583 11.84 3.28 -19.67
C ARG A 583 11.60 1.98 -20.43
N SER A 584 12.67 1.41 -20.97
CA SER A 584 12.66 0.03 -21.45
C SER A 584 12.85 -0.93 -20.28
N LEU A 585 12.13 -2.05 -20.29
CA LEU A 585 12.42 -3.21 -19.45
C LEU A 585 13.38 -4.13 -20.22
N VAL A 586 14.50 -4.47 -19.61
CA VAL A 586 15.53 -5.35 -20.19
C VAL A 586 15.61 -6.63 -19.39
N GLN A 587 15.35 -7.76 -20.03
CA GLN A 587 15.61 -9.07 -19.45
C GLN A 587 16.96 -9.59 -19.92
N ASN A 588 17.77 -10.01 -18.95
CA ASN A 588 19.03 -10.69 -19.17
C ASN A 588 18.83 -12.21 -19.04
N GLY A 589 18.00 -12.80 -19.90
CA GLY A 589 17.62 -14.20 -19.72
C GLY A 589 18.77 -15.19 -19.95
N VAL A 590 18.65 -16.38 -19.36
CA VAL A 590 19.69 -17.43 -19.47
C VAL A 590 19.82 -17.96 -20.91
N PHE A 591 18.72 -18.08 -21.65
CA PHE A 591 18.72 -18.55 -23.03
C PHE A 591 18.65 -17.42 -24.06
N ALA A 592 17.88 -16.37 -23.75
CA ALA A 592 17.70 -15.23 -24.64
C ALA A 592 17.62 -13.91 -23.86
N GLN A 593 18.12 -12.84 -24.47
CA GLN A 593 17.95 -11.48 -23.99
C GLN A 593 16.81 -10.81 -24.77
N GLN A 594 16.01 -10.02 -24.07
CA GLN A 594 14.92 -9.27 -24.68
C GLN A 594 14.80 -7.89 -24.03
N GLU A 595 14.38 -6.91 -24.83
CA GLU A 595 14.07 -5.56 -24.38
C GLU A 595 12.64 -5.23 -24.83
N TRP A 596 11.83 -4.74 -23.88
CA TRP A 596 10.52 -4.17 -24.15
C TRP A 596 10.62 -2.66 -23.90
N GLU A 597 10.58 -1.89 -24.99
CA GLU A 597 10.55 -0.44 -24.92
C GLU A 597 9.21 0.05 -24.34
N HIS A 598 9.17 1.31 -23.90
CA HIS A 598 7.94 2.01 -23.54
C HIS A 598 7.07 1.31 -22.49
N GLN A 599 7.64 1.04 -21.32
CA GLN A 599 6.89 0.41 -20.23
C GLN A 599 5.87 1.35 -19.60
N TRP A 600 6.07 2.68 -19.71
CA TRP A 600 5.14 3.68 -19.20
C TRP A 600 5.13 4.92 -20.11
N PRO A 601 4.56 4.84 -21.32
CA PRO A 601 4.57 5.93 -22.30
C PRO A 601 3.61 7.05 -21.89
N SER A 602 3.81 8.28 -22.39
CA SER A 602 3.04 9.47 -21.98
C SER A 602 1.58 9.47 -22.43
N ASP A 603 1.21 8.68 -23.42
CA ASP A 603 -0.18 8.54 -23.91
C ASP A 603 -0.94 7.36 -23.27
N SER A 604 -0.33 6.71 -22.26
CA SER A 604 -0.91 5.57 -21.54
C SER A 604 -1.99 5.95 -20.55
N ALA A 605 -2.79 4.96 -20.15
CA ALA A 605 -3.73 5.04 -19.04
C ALA A 605 -3.96 3.65 -18.44
N TYR A 606 -3.92 3.56 -17.12
CA TYR A 606 -3.99 2.30 -16.39
C TYR A 606 -5.20 2.33 -15.44
N PRO A 607 -6.24 1.52 -15.67
CA PRO A 607 -7.43 1.53 -14.83
C PRO A 607 -7.13 0.98 -13.44
N ASP A 608 -7.96 1.34 -12.46
CA ASP A 608 -7.94 0.73 -11.14
C ASP A 608 -8.98 -0.39 -11.06
N PHE A 609 -8.53 -1.58 -10.67
CA PHE A 609 -9.38 -2.67 -10.24
C PHE A 609 -8.89 -3.19 -8.88
N PRO A 610 -9.81 -3.48 -7.95
CA PRO A 610 -9.42 -4.04 -6.66
C PRO A 610 -9.26 -5.56 -6.73
N VAL A 611 -8.38 -6.09 -5.90
CA VAL A 611 -8.21 -7.54 -5.70
C VAL A 611 -8.30 -7.83 -4.21
N ILE A 612 -9.29 -8.62 -3.81
CA ILE A 612 -9.51 -9.09 -2.44
C ILE A 612 -9.61 -10.61 -2.48
N GLY A 613 -8.56 -11.32 -2.06
CA GLY A 613 -8.53 -12.77 -2.18
C GLY A 613 -7.13 -13.36 -2.35
N ASP A 614 -7.13 -14.56 -2.92
CA ASP A 614 -5.94 -15.28 -3.35
C ASP A 614 -5.84 -15.17 -4.89
N PRO A 615 -4.90 -14.37 -5.42
CA PRO A 615 -4.78 -14.18 -6.86
C PRO A 615 -3.75 -15.10 -7.51
N TYR A 616 -3.09 -15.95 -6.72
CA TYR A 616 -1.96 -16.73 -7.18
C TYR A 616 -2.40 -18.10 -7.70
N THR A 617 -1.83 -18.51 -8.82
CA THR A 617 -2.04 -19.85 -9.40
C THR A 617 -0.94 -20.84 -9.04
N ASP A 618 -0.10 -20.50 -8.05
CA ASP A 618 1.14 -21.22 -7.70
C ASP A 618 1.63 -20.96 -6.26
N ALA A 619 0.84 -20.33 -5.39
CA ALA A 619 1.33 -19.93 -4.06
C ALA A 619 0.29 -19.81 -2.93
N GLY A 620 -1.01 -19.87 -3.18
CA GLY A 620 -2.02 -19.58 -2.16
C GLY A 620 -2.88 -20.78 -1.81
N GLU A 621 -2.99 -21.12 -0.52
CA GLU A 621 -4.00 -22.08 -0.04
C GLU A 621 -4.62 -21.58 1.25
N GLY A 622 -5.95 -21.63 1.32
CA GLY A 622 -6.62 -21.19 2.52
C GLY A 622 -8.09 -20.87 2.35
N SER A 623 -8.62 -20.20 3.37
CA SER A 623 -9.95 -19.63 3.29
C SER A 623 -10.06 -18.30 4.03
N ALA A 624 -10.93 -17.43 3.54
CA ALA A 624 -11.27 -16.17 4.16
C ALA A 624 -12.77 -15.92 4.11
N THR A 625 -13.29 -15.11 5.01
CA THR A 625 -14.69 -14.69 4.95
C THR A 625 -14.85 -13.17 5.02
N ILE A 626 -15.76 -12.65 4.21
CA ILE A 626 -16.04 -11.22 4.04
C ILE A 626 -17.48 -10.95 4.44
N ASP A 627 -17.70 -9.92 5.24
CA ASP A 627 -19.03 -9.50 5.70
C ASP A 627 -19.69 -8.50 4.76
N SER A 628 -18.93 -7.53 4.26
CA SER A 628 -19.43 -6.47 3.40
C SER A 628 -18.33 -5.88 2.54
N ILE A 629 -18.72 -5.31 1.40
CA ILE A 629 -17.87 -4.52 0.50
C ILE A 629 -18.66 -3.26 0.10
N LYS A 630 -18.02 -2.09 0.18
CA LYS A 630 -18.62 -0.79 -0.17
C LYS A 630 -17.70 -0.01 -1.09
N LEU A 631 -18.27 0.53 -2.16
CA LEU A 631 -17.63 1.52 -3.00
C LEU A 631 -18.29 2.87 -2.77
N MET A 632 -17.49 3.88 -2.48
CA MET A 632 -17.92 5.25 -2.24
C MET A 632 -17.18 6.21 -3.18
N VAL A 633 -17.83 7.32 -3.50
CA VAL A 633 -17.28 8.42 -4.30
C VAL A 633 -17.39 9.74 -3.54
N PRO A 634 -16.60 10.77 -3.88
CA PRO A 634 -16.72 12.08 -3.26
C PRO A 634 -18.15 12.62 -3.36
N LYS A 635 -18.68 13.10 -2.23
CA LYS A 635 -19.98 13.78 -2.19
C LYS A 635 -19.80 15.16 -2.79
N LYS A 636 -20.39 15.38 -3.97
CA LYS A 636 -20.52 16.73 -4.54
C LYS A 636 -21.23 17.64 -3.53
N ASN A 637 -20.62 18.78 -3.22
CA ASN A 637 -21.17 19.80 -2.32
C ASN A 637 -22.50 20.36 -2.83
#